data_AF-A0A933I0X0-F1
#
_entry.id   AF-A0A933I0X0-F1
#
_cell.length_a   1.000
_cell.length_b   1.000
_cell.length_c   1.000
_cell.angle_alpha   90.00
_cell.angle_beta   90.00
_cell.angle_gamma   90.00
#
_symmetry.space_group_name_H-M   'P 1'
#
loop_
_entity.id
_entity.type
_entity.pdbx_description
1 polymer ?
#
loop_
_entity_poly.entity_id
_entity_poly.type
_entity_poly.pdbx_seq_one_letter_code
_entity_poly.pdbx_strand_id
1 'polypeptide(L)'
;MTSAIRLELAKQRLAFWGMVAAFVVSMPLAWAGGALARINVGDAMRALMLFWTILGFPAMAVLLGASSGAGLRSEPSAGAEAPLPLSPRNRATAAFSAAVLYLAAASILVLAACAAFGYGRKELLGLFALDDPEGLRSLTVVGMLGMLYLALTSFVCAFVTRHGVAGGLLGAALGGTTVLFLGLYFVLCVMMPGHEPEPFAPRAMVILLLALTAAAWAAVMLVGRLECGRLVGWLNGGLAVLALGAGVALSSSAAKDGAERFLRRPILADSRVKDGDHENLGRALSPGARKADSRGTIAVAMEGSLFWLAPDGGRTTLLADEPVRLRDIVTKPFWWVHFDWAWDEDGSLWVLFESHRGEPKGKESYELYHGRPESKLRLHSVIPEAPRPMSVTRLGRDLVLLGRQGDEYHVAPLPRQGRRPEWRKLGTDRVEAFQQARLKQGLAVYAGPDGAIRKERGTKPVMAVVNATVVAGKNLFLVPTPRGSGTVLNVYEGSRLKRVVWASPEVMRYSLMPVVDGTWWGWRDRYALHILTKEGEFLPPVSVEPALRSLPLEGGGPEGMPRVLRVDAGKLWLLAEKNRFLAVVDIRTGRLERSWPLPEAARGWRCAWHVTAEGFFFDGRGALYFIRWDGTARKLEWKS
;
A
#
# COMPACT_ATOMS: atom_id res chain seq x y z
N MET A 1 45.63 -19.29 -19.10
CA MET A 1 44.53 -18.78 -18.24
C MET A 1 43.77 -19.92 -17.55
N THR A 2 43.41 -21.00 -18.26
CA THR A 2 42.73 -22.19 -17.73
C THR A 2 43.50 -22.93 -16.61
N SER A 3 44.84 -23.00 -16.67
CA SER A 3 45.67 -23.60 -15.61
C SER A 3 45.66 -22.80 -14.30
N ALA A 4 45.65 -21.46 -14.38
CA ALA A 4 45.61 -20.57 -13.22
C ALA A 4 44.26 -20.65 -12.47
N ILE A 5 43.15 -20.72 -13.20
CA ILE A 5 41.82 -20.87 -12.60
C ILE A 5 41.70 -22.21 -11.87
N ARG A 6 42.24 -23.30 -12.44
CA ARG A 6 42.24 -24.62 -11.76
C ARG A 6 42.99 -24.61 -10.43
N LEU A 7 44.13 -23.93 -10.37
CA LEU A 7 44.90 -23.78 -9.14
C LEU A 7 44.09 -23.01 -8.08
N GLU A 8 43.47 -21.89 -8.47
CA GLU A 8 42.66 -21.07 -7.56
C GLU A 8 41.40 -21.79 -7.08
N LEU A 9 40.77 -22.60 -7.94
CA LEU A 9 39.68 -23.48 -7.53
C LEU A 9 40.15 -24.48 -6.45
N ALA A 10 41.32 -25.09 -6.61
CA ALA A 10 41.84 -26.02 -5.61
C ALA A 10 42.04 -25.36 -4.24
N LYS A 11 42.46 -24.09 -4.19
CA LYS A 11 42.64 -23.34 -2.93
C LYS A 11 41.33 -23.03 -2.23
N GLN A 12 40.31 -22.63 -2.98
CA GLN A 12 39.01 -22.23 -2.42
C GLN A 12 38.09 -23.42 -2.11
N ARG A 13 38.46 -24.63 -2.54
CA ARG A 13 37.70 -25.86 -2.35
C ARG A 13 37.25 -26.07 -0.90
N LEU A 14 38.12 -25.82 0.09
CA LEU A 14 37.77 -26.03 1.50
C LEU A 14 36.67 -25.06 1.96
N ALA A 15 36.79 -23.78 1.61
CA ALA A 15 35.79 -22.77 1.95
C ALA A 15 34.44 -23.10 1.29
N PHE A 16 34.46 -23.52 0.02
CA PHE A 16 33.25 -23.96 -0.68
C PHE A 16 32.58 -25.17 0.00
N TRP A 17 33.34 -26.24 0.25
CA TRP A 17 32.77 -27.45 0.88
C TRP A 17 32.29 -27.21 2.31
N GLY A 18 32.96 -26.34 3.07
CA GLY A 18 32.47 -25.92 4.38
C GLY A 18 31.08 -25.29 4.31
N MET A 19 30.83 -24.44 3.32
CA MET A 19 29.50 -23.82 3.11
C MET A 19 28.46 -24.82 2.60
N VAL A 20 28.83 -25.70 1.67
CA VAL A 20 27.93 -26.78 1.21
C VAL A 20 27.55 -27.68 2.38
N ALA A 21 28.51 -28.06 3.23
CA ALA A 21 28.25 -28.85 4.42
C ALA A 21 27.33 -28.11 5.40
N ALA A 22 27.56 -26.81 5.65
CA ALA A 22 26.68 -26.01 6.50
C ALA A 22 25.24 -25.96 5.96
N PHE A 23 25.06 -25.79 4.65
CA PHE A 23 23.75 -25.83 4.01
C PHE A 23 23.08 -27.19 4.17
N VAL A 24 23.78 -28.27 3.84
CA VAL A 24 23.23 -29.64 3.94
C VAL A 24 22.90 -30.02 5.38
N VAL A 25 23.75 -29.69 6.35
CA VAL A 25 23.53 -29.96 7.78
C VAL A 25 22.40 -29.11 8.36
N SER A 26 22.17 -27.92 7.82
CA SER A 26 21.06 -27.08 8.29
C SER A 26 19.67 -27.66 7.99
N MET A 27 19.54 -28.54 6.98
CA MET A 27 18.27 -29.21 6.64
C MET A 27 17.77 -30.16 7.75
N PRO A 28 18.53 -31.19 8.19
CA PRO A 28 18.08 -32.05 9.29
C PRO A 28 17.92 -31.27 10.60
N LEU A 29 18.70 -30.20 10.82
CA LEU A 29 18.53 -29.33 11.98
C LEU A 29 17.21 -28.55 11.95
N ALA A 30 16.84 -27.97 10.80
CA ALA A 30 15.56 -27.30 10.67
C ALA A 30 14.38 -28.28 10.79
N TRP A 31 14.55 -29.52 10.32
CA TRP A 31 13.55 -30.58 10.48
C TRP A 31 13.36 -30.94 11.96
N ALA A 32 14.45 -31.21 12.69
CA ALA A 32 14.42 -31.52 14.11
C ALA A 32 13.90 -30.34 14.95
N GLY A 33 14.32 -29.12 14.63
CA GLY A 33 13.86 -27.88 15.28
C GLY A 33 12.37 -27.64 15.06
N GLY A 34 11.86 -27.87 13.84
CA GLY A 34 10.43 -27.81 13.54
C GLY A 34 9.63 -28.83 14.34
N ALA A 35 10.13 -30.07 14.45
CA ALA A 35 9.50 -31.12 15.26
C ALA A 35 9.45 -30.75 16.75
N LEU A 36 10.56 -30.22 17.31
CA LEU A 36 10.63 -29.75 18.70
C LEU A 36 9.70 -28.57 18.98
N ALA A 37 9.60 -27.62 18.04
CA ALA A 37 8.75 -26.45 18.13
C ALA A 37 7.28 -26.71 17.76
N ARG A 38 6.93 -27.95 17.37
CA ARG A 38 5.60 -28.34 16.85
C ARG A 38 5.16 -27.50 15.64
N ILE A 39 6.12 -27.09 14.82
CA ILE A 39 5.89 -26.39 13.55
C ILE A 39 5.83 -27.44 12.44
N ASN A 40 4.99 -27.20 11.42
CA ASN A 40 4.97 -28.05 10.24
C ASN A 40 6.35 -28.09 9.59
N VAL A 41 6.83 -29.30 9.26
CA VAL A 41 8.13 -29.53 8.60
C VAL A 41 8.28 -28.66 7.34
N GLY A 42 7.22 -28.50 6.55
CA GLY A 42 7.23 -27.65 5.37
C GLY A 42 7.54 -26.20 5.69
N ASP A 43 6.98 -25.65 6.77
CA ASP A 43 7.21 -24.27 7.18
C ASP A 43 8.60 -24.07 7.81
N ALA A 44 9.11 -25.08 8.53
CA ALA A 44 10.49 -25.07 9.02
C ALA A 44 11.52 -25.08 7.87
N MET A 45 11.27 -25.87 6.83
CA MET A 45 12.09 -25.84 5.61
C MET A 45 11.97 -24.49 4.90
N ARG A 46 10.79 -23.85 4.88
CA ARG A 46 10.57 -22.52 4.28
C ARG A 46 11.38 -21.45 4.98
N ALA A 47 11.37 -21.44 6.31
CA ALA A 47 12.19 -20.55 7.10
C ALA A 47 13.69 -20.77 6.81
N LEU A 48 14.14 -22.02 6.67
CA LEU A 48 15.53 -22.33 6.35
C LEU A 48 15.94 -21.83 4.97
N MET A 49 15.14 -22.07 3.94
CA MET A 49 15.43 -21.61 2.58
C MET A 49 15.41 -20.08 2.51
N LEU A 50 14.48 -19.43 3.22
CA LEU A 50 14.44 -17.97 3.34
C LEU A 50 15.70 -17.43 4.03
N PHE A 51 16.16 -18.08 5.11
CA PHE A 51 17.41 -17.74 5.79
C PHE A 51 18.61 -17.82 4.84
N TRP A 52 18.75 -18.93 4.11
CA TRP A 52 19.86 -19.08 3.15
C TRP A 52 19.77 -18.08 1.99
N THR A 53 18.56 -17.69 1.59
CA THR A 53 18.36 -16.70 0.53
C THR A 53 18.74 -15.29 0.99
N ILE A 54 18.33 -14.89 2.20
CA ILE A 54 18.53 -13.53 2.72
C ILE A 54 19.92 -13.32 3.33
N LEU A 55 20.45 -14.32 4.05
CA LEU A 55 21.69 -14.22 4.82
C LEU A 55 22.77 -15.16 4.31
N GLY A 56 22.42 -16.42 4.05
CA GLY A 56 23.39 -17.46 3.71
C GLY A 56 24.16 -17.16 2.42
N PHE A 57 23.46 -16.83 1.33
CA PHE A 57 24.06 -16.48 0.06
C PHE A 57 24.97 -15.25 0.16
N PRO A 58 24.52 -14.07 0.64
CA PRO A 58 25.39 -12.92 0.86
C PRO A 58 26.65 -13.27 1.67
N ALA A 59 26.52 -14.07 2.72
CA ALA A 59 27.66 -14.53 3.51
C ALA A 59 28.63 -15.40 2.68
N MET A 60 28.13 -16.29 1.82
CA MET A 60 28.98 -17.07 0.90
C MET A 60 29.77 -16.19 -0.06
N ALA A 61 29.15 -15.17 -0.67
CA ALA A 61 29.86 -14.25 -1.56
C ALA A 61 30.98 -13.50 -0.83
N VAL A 62 30.70 -13.02 0.40
CA VAL A 62 31.70 -12.35 1.23
C VAL A 62 32.85 -13.30 1.56
N LEU A 63 32.56 -14.52 2.01
CA LEU A 63 33.58 -15.50 2.41
C LEU A 63 34.45 -15.93 1.22
N LEU A 64 33.85 -16.26 0.08
CA LEU A 64 34.58 -16.66 -1.12
C LEU A 64 35.41 -15.50 -1.67
N GLY A 65 34.84 -14.29 -1.74
CA GLY A 65 35.59 -13.09 -2.13
C GLY A 65 36.77 -12.82 -1.21
N ALA A 66 36.53 -12.80 0.10
CA ALA A 66 37.54 -12.46 1.10
C ALA A 66 38.67 -13.49 1.20
N SER A 67 38.33 -14.78 1.16
CA SER A 67 39.33 -15.87 1.16
C SER A 67 40.23 -15.79 -0.08
N SER A 68 39.66 -15.51 -1.24
CA SER A 68 40.38 -15.34 -2.50
C SER A 68 41.31 -14.12 -2.48
N GLY A 69 40.81 -12.98 -1.98
CA GLY A 69 41.59 -11.74 -1.90
C GLY A 69 42.75 -11.84 -0.92
N ALA A 70 42.52 -12.39 0.27
CA ALA A 70 43.56 -12.59 1.27
C ALA A 70 44.58 -13.67 0.84
N GLY A 71 44.09 -14.76 0.22
CA GLY A 71 44.91 -15.86 -0.26
C GLY A 71 46.02 -15.39 -1.22
N LEU A 72 45.70 -14.48 -2.14
CA LEU A 72 46.65 -13.90 -3.09
C LEU A 72 47.83 -13.17 -2.45
N ARG A 73 47.65 -12.55 -1.29
CA ARG A 73 48.72 -11.81 -0.58
C ARG A 73 49.25 -12.52 0.66
N SER A 74 48.78 -13.73 0.93
CA SER A 74 49.33 -14.53 2.01
C SER A 74 50.79 -14.88 1.70
N GLU A 75 51.69 -14.73 2.67
CA GLU A 75 53.12 -15.06 2.51
C GLU A 75 53.35 -16.50 1.99
N PRO A 76 52.62 -17.53 2.45
CA PRO A 76 52.76 -18.88 1.93
C PRO A 76 52.37 -19.00 0.45
N SER A 77 51.31 -18.32 0.01
CA SER A 77 50.91 -18.34 -1.41
C SER A 77 51.86 -17.51 -2.27
N ALA A 78 52.29 -16.35 -1.80
CA ALA A 78 53.24 -15.50 -2.51
C ALA A 78 54.57 -16.24 -2.78
N GLY A 79 55.05 -17.02 -1.80
CA GLY A 79 56.23 -17.87 -1.96
C GLY A 79 56.00 -19.05 -2.92
N ALA A 80 54.86 -19.74 -2.83
CA ALA A 80 54.54 -20.87 -3.69
C ALA A 80 54.26 -20.45 -5.16
N GLU A 81 53.84 -19.22 -5.39
CA GLU A 81 53.47 -18.71 -6.71
C GLU A 81 54.50 -17.81 -7.38
N ALA A 82 55.55 -17.39 -6.66
CA ALA A 82 56.67 -16.65 -7.20
C ALA A 82 57.27 -17.24 -8.51
N PRO A 83 57.36 -18.58 -8.71
CA PRO A 83 57.90 -19.14 -9.94
C PRO A 83 56.91 -19.20 -11.12
N LEU A 84 55.62 -18.87 -10.93
CA LEU A 84 54.64 -18.92 -12.03
C LEU A 84 54.78 -17.69 -12.95
N PRO A 85 54.85 -17.86 -14.29
CA PRO A 85 54.98 -16.74 -15.24
C PRO A 85 53.63 -16.05 -15.49
N LEU A 86 52.93 -15.66 -14.42
CA LEU A 86 51.63 -15.00 -14.49
C LEU A 86 51.76 -13.56 -13.99
N SER A 87 51.24 -12.61 -14.77
CA SER A 87 51.15 -11.23 -14.32
C SER A 87 50.25 -11.14 -13.06
N PRO A 88 50.53 -10.22 -12.12
CA PRO A 88 49.70 -10.04 -10.93
C PRO A 88 48.21 -9.80 -11.23
N ARG A 89 47.93 -9.10 -12.33
CA ARG A 89 46.56 -8.89 -12.82
C ARG A 89 45.88 -10.19 -13.23
N ASN A 90 46.58 -11.06 -13.98
CA ASN A 90 46.02 -12.34 -14.41
C ASN A 90 45.77 -13.27 -13.22
N ARG A 91 46.63 -13.27 -12.21
CA ARG A 91 46.42 -14.00 -10.95
C ARG A 91 45.18 -13.52 -10.20
N ALA A 92 45.04 -12.21 -10.01
CA ALA A 92 43.86 -11.63 -9.36
C ALA A 92 42.55 -11.94 -10.11
N THR A 93 42.56 -11.84 -11.45
CA THR A 93 41.38 -12.22 -12.25
C THR A 93 41.06 -13.71 -12.15
N ALA A 94 42.06 -14.58 -12.07
CA ALA A 94 41.85 -16.03 -11.94
C ALA A 94 41.26 -16.38 -10.56
N ALA A 95 41.77 -15.78 -9.48
CA ALA A 95 41.28 -15.99 -8.13
C ALA A 95 39.84 -15.50 -7.95
N PHE A 96 39.52 -14.30 -8.47
CA PHE A 96 38.15 -13.80 -8.45
C PHE A 96 37.22 -14.65 -9.31
N SER A 97 37.66 -15.10 -10.49
CA SER A 97 36.86 -15.99 -11.35
C SER A 97 36.55 -17.32 -10.67
N ALA A 98 37.51 -17.91 -9.95
CA ALA A 98 37.30 -19.12 -9.15
C ALA A 98 36.25 -18.90 -8.05
N ALA A 99 36.27 -17.75 -7.37
CA ALA A 99 35.27 -17.39 -6.37
C ALA A 99 33.86 -17.29 -6.97
N VAL A 100 33.74 -16.66 -8.15
CA VAL A 100 32.47 -16.53 -8.87
C VAL A 100 31.96 -17.89 -9.34
N LEU A 101 32.83 -18.79 -9.83
CA LEU A 101 32.45 -20.14 -10.22
C LEU A 101 31.91 -20.95 -9.03
N TYR A 102 32.55 -20.87 -7.87
CA TYR A 102 32.05 -21.52 -6.66
C TYR A 102 30.76 -20.91 -6.14
N LEU A 103 30.61 -19.59 -6.24
CA LEU A 103 29.36 -18.91 -5.91
C LEU A 103 28.22 -19.39 -6.82
N ALA A 104 28.46 -19.49 -8.14
CA ALA A 104 27.49 -20.00 -9.08
C ALA A 104 27.13 -21.48 -8.81
N ALA A 105 28.11 -22.32 -8.51
CA ALA A 105 27.88 -23.72 -8.15
C ALA A 105 27.02 -23.85 -6.88
N ALA A 106 27.27 -23.02 -5.86
CA ALA A 106 26.46 -22.97 -4.65
C ALA A 106 25.04 -22.48 -4.92
N SER A 107 24.87 -21.45 -5.77
CA SER A 107 23.56 -20.97 -6.18
C SER A 107 22.74 -22.05 -6.88
N ILE A 108 23.35 -22.82 -7.77
CA ILE A 108 22.70 -23.96 -8.44
C ILE A 108 22.25 -25.02 -7.42
N LEU A 109 23.10 -25.36 -6.45
CA LEU A 109 22.77 -26.36 -5.42
C LEU A 109 21.52 -25.96 -4.61
N VAL A 110 21.46 -24.72 -4.14
CA VAL A 110 20.33 -24.23 -3.35
C VAL A 110 19.07 -24.11 -4.21
N LEU A 111 19.19 -23.62 -5.46
CA LEU A 111 18.05 -23.59 -6.40
C LEU A 111 17.50 -24.99 -6.68
N ALA A 112 18.37 -25.99 -6.82
CA ALA A 112 17.98 -27.38 -6.97
C ALA A 112 17.28 -27.92 -5.71
N ALA A 113 17.77 -27.57 -4.51
CA ALA A 113 17.11 -27.92 -3.26
C ALA A 113 15.71 -27.29 -3.16
N CYS A 114 15.57 -26.00 -3.45
CA CYS A 114 14.26 -25.33 -3.47
C CYS A 114 13.30 -25.95 -4.49
N ALA A 115 13.78 -26.31 -5.68
CA ALA A 115 12.97 -27.03 -6.67
C ALA A 115 12.52 -28.41 -6.16
N ALA A 116 13.41 -29.15 -5.49
CA ALA A 116 13.10 -30.47 -4.93
C ALA A 116 12.03 -30.42 -3.82
N PHE A 117 11.95 -29.32 -3.07
CA PHE A 117 10.93 -29.10 -2.05
C PHE A 117 9.66 -28.39 -2.58
N GLY A 118 9.51 -28.24 -3.90
CA GLY A 118 8.28 -27.74 -4.52
C GLY A 118 8.05 -26.23 -4.36
N TYR A 119 9.11 -25.44 -4.12
CA TYR A 119 8.96 -23.99 -3.97
C TYR A 119 8.57 -23.34 -5.29
N GLY A 120 7.54 -22.50 -5.23
CA GLY A 120 7.21 -21.60 -6.34
C GLY A 120 8.29 -20.53 -6.53
N ARG A 121 8.40 -20.00 -7.75
CA ARG A 121 9.34 -18.91 -8.10
C ARG A 121 9.21 -17.67 -7.18
N LYS A 122 8.02 -17.43 -6.62
CA LYS A 122 7.73 -16.30 -5.71
C LYS A 122 8.28 -16.53 -4.30
N GLU A 123 8.13 -17.75 -3.78
CA GLU A 123 8.60 -18.14 -2.45
C GLU A 123 10.14 -18.14 -2.39
N LEU A 124 10.78 -18.56 -3.49
CA LEU A 124 12.23 -18.56 -3.69
C LEU A 124 12.90 -17.18 -3.55
N LEU A 125 12.17 -16.11 -3.84
CA LEU A 125 12.68 -14.74 -3.73
C LEU A 125 12.22 -14.04 -2.44
N GLY A 126 11.43 -14.72 -1.60
CA GLY A 126 10.78 -14.11 -0.42
C GLY A 126 9.68 -13.10 -0.80
N LEU A 127 9.17 -13.17 -2.03
CA LEU A 127 8.29 -12.16 -2.64
C LEU A 127 6.85 -12.65 -2.64
N PHE A 128 6.24 -12.71 -1.46
CA PHE A 128 4.85 -13.16 -1.30
C PHE A 128 3.81 -12.23 -1.98
N ALA A 129 4.21 -11.04 -2.41
CA ALA A 129 3.32 -10.00 -2.95
C ALA A 129 3.46 -9.73 -4.47
N LEU A 130 4.37 -10.40 -5.18
CA LEU A 130 4.60 -10.13 -6.60
C LEU A 130 4.00 -11.21 -7.49
N ASP A 131 2.96 -10.84 -8.23
CA ASP A 131 2.29 -11.72 -9.21
C ASP A 131 2.87 -11.61 -10.62
N ASP A 132 3.73 -10.62 -10.88
CA ASP A 132 4.25 -10.29 -12.21
C ASP A 132 5.55 -11.08 -12.55
N PRO A 133 5.58 -11.85 -13.66
CA PRO A 133 6.76 -12.57 -14.13
C PRO A 133 7.97 -11.67 -14.47
N GLU A 134 7.74 -10.44 -14.97
CA GLU A 134 8.83 -9.53 -15.36
C GLU A 134 9.54 -8.94 -14.14
N GLY A 135 8.77 -8.58 -13.10
CA GLY A 135 9.31 -8.20 -11.79
C GLY A 135 10.19 -9.28 -11.15
N LEU A 136 9.75 -10.54 -11.19
CA LEU A 136 10.51 -11.68 -10.65
C LEU A 136 11.85 -11.89 -11.40
N ARG A 137 11.83 -11.81 -12.73
CA ARG A 137 13.05 -11.92 -13.56
C ARG A 137 14.04 -10.81 -13.21
N SER A 138 13.55 -9.59 -13.11
CA SER A 138 14.36 -8.41 -12.82
C SER A 138 15.04 -8.49 -11.45
N LEU A 139 14.32 -8.93 -10.42
CA LEU A 139 14.87 -9.09 -9.07
C LEU A 139 15.92 -10.19 -9.00
N THR A 140 15.71 -11.26 -9.75
CA THR A 140 16.71 -12.34 -9.87
C THR A 140 18.03 -11.79 -10.42
N VAL A 141 17.98 -10.99 -11.48
CA VAL A 141 19.17 -10.37 -12.08
C VAL A 141 19.83 -9.37 -11.11
N VAL A 142 19.04 -8.51 -10.46
CA VAL A 142 19.55 -7.55 -9.47
C VAL A 142 20.21 -8.28 -8.29
N GLY A 143 19.61 -9.36 -7.80
CA GLY A 143 20.18 -10.22 -6.76
C GLY A 143 21.50 -10.83 -7.17
N MET A 144 21.59 -11.42 -8.38
CA MET A 144 22.84 -11.98 -8.91
C MET A 144 23.95 -10.93 -9.04
N LEU A 145 23.63 -9.74 -9.53
CA LEU A 145 24.59 -8.63 -9.64
C LEU A 145 25.03 -8.12 -8.25
N GLY A 146 24.10 -8.04 -7.28
CA GLY A 146 24.42 -7.66 -5.91
C GLY A 146 25.35 -8.66 -5.21
N MET A 147 25.13 -9.95 -5.45
CA MET A 147 25.99 -11.05 -4.99
C MET A 147 27.40 -10.98 -5.58
N LEU A 148 27.50 -10.72 -6.89
CA LEU A 148 28.78 -10.53 -7.56
C LEU A 148 29.52 -9.29 -7.00
N TYR A 149 28.78 -8.22 -6.73
CA TYR A 149 29.34 -7.00 -6.16
C TYR A 149 29.89 -7.24 -4.75
N LEU A 150 29.14 -7.93 -3.89
CA LEU A 150 29.58 -8.35 -2.55
C LEU A 150 30.86 -9.20 -2.57
N ALA A 151 30.96 -10.14 -3.51
CA ALA A 151 32.17 -10.94 -3.66
C ALA A 151 33.36 -10.07 -4.08
N LEU A 152 33.14 -9.13 -5.00
CA LEU A 152 34.20 -8.26 -5.53
C LEU A 152 34.69 -7.25 -4.48
N THR A 153 33.79 -6.58 -3.75
CA THR A 153 34.18 -5.65 -2.68
C THR A 153 34.92 -6.36 -1.56
N SER A 154 34.47 -7.56 -1.16
CA SER A 154 35.16 -8.39 -0.16
C SER A 154 36.52 -8.88 -0.62
N PHE A 155 36.65 -9.25 -1.90
CA PHE A 155 37.92 -9.57 -2.51
C PHE A 155 38.90 -8.40 -2.45
N VAL A 156 38.48 -7.21 -2.91
CA VAL A 156 39.36 -6.03 -2.94
C VAL A 156 39.78 -5.62 -1.54
N CYS A 157 38.84 -5.56 -0.59
CA CYS A 157 39.15 -5.20 0.80
C CYS A 157 40.10 -6.21 1.45
N ALA A 158 39.87 -7.53 1.28
CA ALA A 158 40.76 -8.57 1.82
C ALA A 158 42.13 -8.59 1.16
N PHE A 159 42.21 -8.26 -0.13
CA PHE A 159 43.47 -8.09 -0.83
C PHE A 159 44.28 -6.91 -0.28
N VAL A 160 43.63 -5.77 -0.02
CA VAL A 160 44.30 -4.58 0.54
C VAL A 160 44.75 -4.81 1.96
N THR A 161 43.90 -5.36 2.82
CA THR A 161 44.21 -5.60 4.25
C THR A 161 45.11 -6.81 4.48
N ARG A 162 45.31 -7.66 3.47
CA ARG A 162 45.97 -8.98 3.58
C ARG A 162 45.32 -9.91 4.61
N HIS A 163 44.06 -9.65 4.97
CA HIS A 163 43.37 -10.37 6.03
C HIS A 163 41.96 -10.71 5.61
N GLY A 164 41.64 -12.02 5.56
CA GLY A 164 40.34 -12.52 5.10
C GLY A 164 39.18 -11.99 5.96
N VAL A 165 39.29 -12.09 7.29
CA VAL A 165 38.21 -11.63 8.19
C VAL A 165 38.00 -10.11 8.12
N ALA A 166 39.03 -9.30 8.42
CA ALA A 166 38.89 -7.83 8.42
C ALA A 166 38.49 -7.29 7.04
N GLY A 167 39.10 -7.80 5.96
CA GLY A 167 38.74 -7.40 4.60
C GLY A 167 37.35 -7.87 4.18
N GLY A 168 36.94 -9.07 4.58
CA GLY A 168 35.58 -9.58 4.36
C GLY A 168 34.54 -8.72 5.08
N LEU A 169 34.78 -8.35 6.35
CA LEU A 169 33.88 -7.45 7.09
C LEU A 169 33.79 -6.06 6.46
N LEU A 170 34.91 -5.48 6.01
CA LEU A 170 34.90 -4.20 5.30
C LEU A 170 34.17 -4.28 3.95
N GLY A 171 34.42 -5.34 3.19
CA GLY A 171 33.73 -5.57 1.92
C GLY A 171 32.24 -5.85 2.08
N ALA A 172 31.86 -6.56 3.13
CA ALA A 172 30.48 -6.78 3.53
C ALA A 172 29.81 -5.48 3.99
N ALA A 173 30.51 -4.60 4.70
CA ALA A 173 29.98 -3.29 5.07
C ALA A 173 29.68 -2.46 3.82
N LEU A 174 30.61 -2.35 2.86
CA LEU A 174 30.42 -1.56 1.64
C LEU A 174 29.40 -2.19 0.67
N GLY A 175 29.60 -3.46 0.34
CA GLY A 175 28.74 -4.20 -0.58
C GLY A 175 27.35 -4.46 0.01
N GLY A 176 27.29 -4.83 1.28
CA GLY A 176 26.06 -5.11 2.00
C GLY A 176 25.21 -3.87 2.19
N THR A 177 25.81 -2.72 2.51
CA THR A 177 25.07 -1.44 2.55
C THR A 177 24.49 -1.08 1.19
N THR A 178 25.23 -1.35 0.10
CA THR A 178 24.72 -1.10 -1.26
C THR A 178 23.49 -1.96 -1.57
N VAL A 179 23.58 -3.27 -1.32
CA VAL A 179 22.48 -4.23 -1.51
C VAL A 179 21.30 -3.91 -0.60
N LEU A 180 21.56 -3.51 0.65
CA LEU A 180 20.53 -3.10 1.61
C LEU A 180 19.75 -1.89 1.12
N PHE A 181 20.43 -0.84 0.63
CA PHE A 181 19.75 0.34 0.08
C PHE A 181 18.95 0.00 -1.18
N LEU A 182 19.44 -0.87 -2.05
CA LEU A 182 18.67 -1.36 -3.20
C LEU A 182 17.46 -2.19 -2.76
N GLY A 183 17.61 -3.01 -1.71
CA GLY A 183 16.51 -3.75 -1.09
C GLY A 183 15.46 -2.80 -0.50
N LEU A 184 15.87 -1.74 0.19
CA LEU A 184 14.99 -0.71 0.70
C LEU A 184 14.27 0.03 -0.45
N TYR A 185 15.01 0.42 -1.49
CA TYR A 185 14.43 1.05 -2.68
C TYR A 185 13.39 0.14 -3.34
N PHE A 186 13.67 -1.16 -3.43
CA PHE A 186 12.73 -2.16 -3.93
C PHE A 186 11.46 -2.24 -3.07
N VAL A 187 11.61 -2.37 -1.75
CA VAL A 187 10.47 -2.43 -0.83
C VAL A 187 9.62 -1.17 -0.96
N LEU A 188 10.23 0.01 -1.04
CA LEU A 188 9.52 1.27 -1.26
C LEU A 188 8.77 1.27 -2.60
N CYS A 189 9.36 0.76 -3.67
CA CYS A 189 8.69 0.63 -4.97
C CYS A 189 7.50 -0.33 -4.94
N VAL A 190 7.60 -1.46 -4.23
CA VAL A 190 6.51 -2.46 -4.12
C VAL A 190 5.42 -2.01 -3.15
N MET A 191 5.79 -1.34 -2.06
CA MET A 191 4.84 -0.82 -1.08
C MET A 191 4.02 0.35 -1.62
N MET A 192 4.47 1.03 -2.70
CA MET A 192 3.65 2.03 -3.40
C MET A 192 2.45 1.34 -4.07
N PRO A 193 1.22 1.51 -3.57
CA PRO A 193 0.06 0.81 -4.12
C PRO A 193 -0.12 1.15 -5.59
N GLY A 194 -0.10 0.15 -6.47
CA GLY A 194 -0.40 0.35 -7.89
C GLY A 194 0.73 0.91 -8.76
N HIS A 195 1.96 1.12 -8.31
CA HIS A 195 3.01 1.35 -9.31
C HIS A 195 3.19 0.07 -10.15
N GLU A 196 3.16 0.17 -11.49
CA GLU A 196 4.14 -0.61 -12.26
C GLU A 196 5.47 -0.23 -11.63
N PRO A 197 6.30 -1.18 -11.16
CA PRO A 197 7.54 -0.84 -10.50
C PRO A 197 8.30 0.12 -11.40
N GLU A 198 8.24 1.42 -11.09
CA GLU A 198 9.03 2.47 -11.72
C GLU A 198 10.42 1.91 -11.81
N PRO A 199 11.07 1.86 -12.98
CA PRO A 199 11.74 0.65 -13.41
C PRO A 199 12.96 0.40 -12.52
N PHE A 200 12.65 -0.24 -11.38
CA PHE A 200 13.55 -0.49 -10.27
C PHE A 200 14.66 -1.34 -10.81
N ALA A 201 14.26 -2.33 -11.62
CA ALA A 201 15.07 -3.22 -12.39
C ALA A 201 16.19 -2.50 -13.15
N PRO A 202 15.94 -1.68 -14.21
CA PRO A 202 17.03 -1.05 -14.93
C PRO A 202 17.80 -0.04 -14.09
N ARG A 203 17.17 0.72 -13.17
CA ARG A 203 17.92 1.67 -12.33
C ARG A 203 18.88 0.94 -11.37
N ALA A 204 18.42 -0.10 -10.69
CA ALA A 204 19.23 -0.94 -9.82
C ALA A 204 20.32 -1.68 -10.60
N MET A 205 20.01 -2.18 -11.80
CA MET A 205 21.00 -2.79 -12.69
C MET A 205 22.09 -1.80 -13.09
N VAL A 206 21.73 -0.58 -13.51
CA VAL A 206 22.71 0.47 -13.85
C VAL A 206 23.59 0.81 -12.64
N ILE A 207 22.99 0.98 -11.45
CA ILE A 207 23.74 1.25 -10.22
C ILE A 207 24.73 0.12 -9.92
N LEU A 208 24.28 -1.14 -9.98
CA LEU A 208 25.13 -2.29 -9.70
C LEU A 208 26.21 -2.49 -10.76
N LEU A 209 25.92 -2.27 -12.04
CA LEU A 209 26.91 -2.35 -13.11
C LEU A 209 27.97 -1.27 -12.95
N LEU A 210 27.59 -0.02 -12.66
CA LEU A 210 28.54 1.05 -12.39
C LEU A 210 29.39 0.74 -11.16
N ALA A 211 28.78 0.25 -10.07
CA ALA A 211 29.48 -0.12 -8.85
C ALA A 211 30.46 -1.29 -9.09
N LEU A 212 30.04 -2.32 -9.82
CA LEU A 212 30.90 -3.44 -10.24
C LEU A 212 32.08 -2.97 -11.08
N THR A 213 31.82 -2.09 -12.05
CA THR A 213 32.88 -1.56 -12.94
C THR A 213 33.89 -0.73 -12.14
N ALA A 214 33.41 0.11 -11.21
CA ALA A 214 34.24 0.90 -10.31
C ALA A 214 35.07 0.01 -9.36
N ALA A 215 34.47 -1.02 -8.77
CA ALA A 215 35.15 -1.97 -7.91
C ALA A 215 36.17 -2.83 -8.67
N ALA A 216 35.87 -3.23 -9.91
CA ALA A 216 36.79 -3.96 -10.77
C ALA A 216 37.98 -3.09 -11.18
N TRP A 217 37.74 -1.82 -11.53
CA TRP A 217 38.79 -0.84 -11.78
C TRP A 217 39.69 -0.64 -10.55
N ALA A 218 39.09 -0.48 -9.37
CA ALA A 218 39.82 -0.37 -8.11
C ALA A 218 40.67 -1.63 -7.85
N ALA A 219 40.12 -2.82 -8.08
CA ALA A 219 40.83 -4.08 -7.97
C ALA A 219 42.07 -4.11 -8.88
N VAL A 220 41.91 -3.82 -10.17
CA VAL A 220 43.02 -3.85 -11.14
C VAL A 220 44.10 -2.83 -10.80
N MET A 221 43.70 -1.64 -10.35
CA MET A 221 44.64 -0.58 -9.99
C MET A 221 45.42 -0.91 -8.72
N LEU A 222 44.72 -1.36 -7.66
CA LEU A 222 45.32 -1.72 -6.38
C LEU A 222 46.23 -2.95 -6.50
N VAL A 223 45.78 -4.00 -7.20
CA VAL A 223 46.59 -5.20 -7.46
C VAL A 223 47.86 -4.85 -8.21
N GLY A 224 47.75 -4.07 -9.31
CA GLY A 224 48.91 -3.73 -10.13
C GLY A 224 49.98 -2.90 -9.39
N ARG A 225 49.59 -2.06 -8.42
CA ARG A 225 50.56 -1.22 -7.69
C ARG A 225 51.12 -1.90 -6.46
N LEU A 226 50.28 -2.58 -5.68
CA LEU A 226 50.68 -3.21 -4.43
C LEU A 226 51.56 -4.46 -4.64
N GLU A 227 51.40 -5.16 -5.76
CA GLU A 227 52.26 -6.30 -6.13
C GLU A 227 53.59 -5.87 -6.72
N CYS A 228 53.65 -4.71 -7.38
CA CYS A 228 54.92 -4.14 -7.88
C CYS A 228 55.72 -3.42 -6.79
N GLY A 229 55.35 -3.55 -5.51
CA GLY A 229 56.02 -2.89 -4.39
C GLY A 229 55.95 -1.36 -4.42
N ARG A 230 55.09 -0.76 -5.27
CA ARG A 230 54.96 0.69 -5.39
C ARG A 230 54.01 1.22 -4.34
N LEU A 231 54.41 2.29 -3.65
CA LEU A 231 53.51 3.05 -2.78
C LEU A 231 52.31 3.54 -3.59
N VAL A 232 51.11 3.22 -3.12
CA VAL A 232 49.89 3.80 -3.66
C VAL A 232 49.83 5.23 -3.15
N GLY A 233 50.22 6.20 -4.00
CA GLY A 233 50.11 7.61 -3.64
C GLY A 233 48.69 7.98 -3.18
N TRP A 234 48.58 8.88 -2.20
CA TRP A 234 47.33 9.26 -1.53
C TRP A 234 46.16 9.52 -2.48
N LEU A 235 46.41 10.20 -3.60
CA LEU A 235 45.39 10.49 -4.61
C LEU A 235 44.80 9.23 -5.26
N ASN A 236 45.66 8.26 -5.57
CA ASN A 236 45.23 7.01 -6.20
C ASN A 236 44.53 6.08 -5.19
N GLY A 237 45.02 6.04 -3.94
CA GLY A 237 44.34 5.32 -2.86
C GLY A 237 42.96 5.91 -2.58
N GLY A 238 42.86 7.25 -2.52
CA GLY A 238 41.61 7.97 -2.38
C GLY A 238 40.62 7.67 -3.51
N LEU A 239 41.07 7.67 -4.77
CA LEU A 239 40.22 7.31 -5.92
C LEU A 239 39.71 5.86 -5.85
N ALA A 240 40.52 4.90 -5.38
CA ALA A 240 40.08 3.53 -5.23
C ALA A 240 39.05 3.38 -4.10
N VAL A 241 39.20 4.10 -2.99
CA VAL A 241 38.21 4.16 -1.91
C VAL A 241 36.90 4.80 -2.39
N LEU A 242 36.98 5.89 -3.13
CA LEU A 242 35.81 6.53 -3.74
C LEU A 242 35.09 5.59 -4.73
N ALA A 243 35.84 4.86 -5.55
CA ALA A 243 35.28 3.88 -6.48
C ALA A 243 34.55 2.73 -5.77
N LEU A 244 35.08 2.24 -4.64
CA LEU A 244 34.40 1.23 -3.80
C LEU A 244 33.18 1.80 -3.05
N GLY A 245 33.19 3.10 -2.73
CA GLY A 245 32.08 3.81 -2.09
C GLY A 245 30.97 4.28 -3.05
N ALA A 246 31.24 4.33 -4.36
CA ALA A 246 30.31 4.83 -5.37
C ALA A 246 28.98 4.03 -5.38
N GLY A 247 29.05 2.70 -5.19
CA GLY A 247 27.86 1.87 -5.08
C GLY A 247 26.93 2.30 -3.94
N VAL A 248 27.49 2.62 -2.77
CA VAL A 248 26.75 3.09 -1.59
C VAL A 248 26.12 4.46 -1.86
N ALA A 249 26.87 5.38 -2.45
CA ALA A 249 26.36 6.73 -2.78
C ALA A 249 25.21 6.67 -3.79
N LEU A 250 25.35 5.89 -4.86
CA LEU A 250 24.32 5.74 -5.89
C LEU A 250 23.08 5.00 -5.37
N SER A 251 23.25 3.91 -4.61
CA SER A 251 22.11 3.17 -4.07
C SER A 251 21.40 3.93 -2.95
N SER A 252 22.12 4.66 -2.09
CA SER A 252 21.51 5.52 -1.08
C SER A 252 20.75 6.69 -1.71
N SER A 253 21.26 7.29 -2.78
CA SER A 253 20.52 8.30 -3.54
C SER A 253 19.24 7.72 -4.14
N ALA A 254 19.30 6.53 -4.74
CA ALA A 254 18.10 5.88 -5.29
C ALA A 254 17.08 5.53 -4.19
N ALA A 255 17.54 5.03 -3.05
CA ALA A 255 16.68 4.76 -1.89
C ALA A 255 16.06 6.03 -1.33
N LYS A 256 16.83 7.12 -1.25
CA LYS A 256 16.35 8.45 -0.83
C LYS A 256 15.30 8.97 -1.80
N ASP A 257 15.58 8.97 -3.10
CA ASP A 257 14.63 9.40 -4.14
C ASP A 257 13.33 8.57 -4.06
N GLY A 258 13.46 7.25 -3.92
CA GLY A 258 12.33 6.35 -3.75
C GLY A 258 11.54 6.63 -2.47
N ALA A 259 12.22 6.93 -1.37
CA ALA A 259 11.60 7.29 -0.10
C ALA A 259 10.87 8.63 -0.20
N GLU A 260 11.48 9.66 -0.79
CA GLU A 260 10.86 10.97 -0.99
C GLU A 260 9.62 10.87 -1.88
N ARG A 261 9.67 10.07 -2.95
CA ARG A 261 8.50 9.80 -3.81
C ARG A 261 7.40 9.05 -3.07
N PHE A 262 7.76 7.99 -2.34
CA PHE A 262 6.82 7.22 -1.52
C PHE A 262 6.13 8.13 -0.49
N LEU A 263 6.91 8.92 0.24
CA LEU A 263 6.47 9.82 1.30
C LEU A 263 5.55 10.92 0.77
N ARG A 264 5.93 11.57 -0.34
CA ARG A 264 5.17 12.70 -0.88
C ARG A 264 3.99 12.29 -1.73
N ARG A 265 3.83 11.00 -2.04
CA ARG A 265 2.73 10.53 -2.88
C ARG A 265 1.39 10.79 -2.20
N PRO A 266 0.49 11.56 -2.82
CA PRO A 266 -0.87 11.68 -2.34
C PRO A 266 -1.65 10.39 -2.63
N ILE A 267 -2.44 9.97 -1.66
CA ILE A 267 -3.42 8.90 -1.76
C ILE A 267 -4.76 9.53 -1.42
N LEU A 268 -5.83 9.11 -2.10
CA LEU A 268 -7.16 9.56 -1.73
C LEU A 268 -7.46 9.12 -0.31
N ALA A 269 -7.87 10.07 0.53
CA ALA A 269 -8.35 9.77 1.86
C ALA A 269 -9.68 9.01 1.70
N ASP A 270 -9.63 7.67 1.75
CA ASP A 270 -10.80 6.86 1.46
C ASP A 270 -11.81 6.98 2.61
N SER A 271 -12.85 7.77 2.38
CA SER A 271 -14.00 7.88 3.28
C SER A 271 -14.89 6.63 3.28
N ARG A 272 -14.65 5.65 2.39
CA ARG A 272 -15.58 4.53 2.13
C ARG A 272 -15.12 3.17 2.66
N VAL A 273 -13.88 3.06 3.14
CA VAL A 273 -13.43 1.91 3.96
C VAL A 273 -13.94 2.03 5.40
N LYS A 274 -14.50 3.19 5.77
CA LYS A 274 -15.16 3.41 7.05
C LYS A 274 -16.55 2.77 7.04
N ASP A 275 -16.78 1.95 8.05
CA ASP A 275 -17.99 1.17 8.33
C ASP A 275 -19.29 1.77 7.79
N GLY A 276 -20.09 0.91 7.15
CA GLY A 276 -21.31 1.23 6.41
C GLY A 276 -22.37 2.10 7.12
N ASP A 277 -23.31 2.60 6.31
CA ASP A 277 -24.53 3.36 6.63
C ASP A 277 -24.38 4.65 7.47
N HIS A 278 -23.28 4.88 8.19
CA HIS A 278 -23.17 6.01 9.11
C HIS A 278 -22.77 7.32 8.42
N GLU A 279 -21.81 7.31 7.48
CA GLU A 279 -21.41 8.50 6.72
C GLU A 279 -22.39 8.88 5.59
N ASN A 280 -23.04 7.89 4.96
CA ASN A 280 -24.00 8.13 3.87
C ASN A 280 -25.17 9.02 4.33
N LEU A 281 -25.65 8.81 5.57
CA LEU A 281 -26.67 9.63 6.18
C LEU A 281 -26.17 11.05 6.49
N GLY A 282 -24.92 11.18 6.97
CA GLY A 282 -24.31 12.47 7.30
C GLY A 282 -24.19 13.40 6.09
N ARG A 283 -23.79 12.86 4.93
CA ARG A 283 -23.76 13.64 3.67
C ARG A 283 -25.17 14.02 3.22
N ALA A 284 -26.12 13.08 3.30
CA ALA A 284 -27.51 13.36 2.94
C ALA A 284 -28.16 14.47 3.78
N LEU A 285 -27.82 14.57 5.06
CA LEU A 285 -28.41 15.52 6.00
C LEU A 285 -27.91 16.97 5.81
N SER A 286 -26.79 17.18 5.12
CA SER A 286 -26.11 18.48 5.09
C SER A 286 -25.87 18.97 3.65
N PRO A 287 -26.75 19.82 3.08
CA PRO A 287 -26.59 20.34 1.72
C PRO A 287 -25.28 21.11 1.49
N GLY A 288 -24.81 21.87 2.48
CA GLY A 288 -23.51 22.57 2.39
C GLY A 288 -22.33 21.60 2.36
N ALA A 289 -22.36 20.54 3.17
CA ALA A 289 -21.40 19.44 3.11
C ALA A 289 -21.37 18.79 1.72
N ARG A 290 -22.53 18.46 1.14
CA ARG A 290 -22.62 17.90 -0.23
C ARG A 290 -22.02 18.84 -1.26
N LYS A 291 -22.35 20.13 -1.18
CA LYS A 291 -21.79 21.15 -2.08
C LYS A 291 -20.28 21.25 -1.93
N ALA A 292 -19.73 21.19 -0.71
CA ALA A 292 -18.30 21.20 -0.48
C ALA A 292 -17.62 19.93 -1.05
N ASP A 293 -18.12 18.75 -0.68
CA ASP A 293 -17.64 17.43 -1.12
C ASP A 293 -17.71 17.25 -2.65
N SER A 294 -18.67 17.92 -3.31
CA SER A 294 -18.81 17.90 -4.77
C SER A 294 -17.77 18.73 -5.54
N ARG A 295 -16.98 19.57 -4.86
CA ARG A 295 -16.02 20.50 -5.49
C ARG A 295 -14.58 19.99 -5.46
N GLY A 296 -14.32 18.84 -4.86
CA GLY A 296 -12.96 18.31 -4.71
C GLY A 296 -12.91 17.11 -3.78
N THR A 297 -11.72 16.71 -3.38
CA THR A 297 -11.49 15.60 -2.45
C THR A 297 -10.36 15.92 -1.49
N ILE A 298 -10.34 15.22 -0.37
CA ILE A 298 -9.20 15.20 0.53
C ILE A 298 -8.24 14.10 0.07
N ALA A 299 -6.97 14.44 0.02
CA ALA A 299 -5.88 13.51 -0.20
C ALA A 299 -4.86 13.66 0.92
N VAL A 300 -4.14 12.57 1.16
CA VAL A 300 -3.14 12.49 2.21
C VAL A 300 -1.84 11.97 1.63
N ALA A 301 -0.73 12.62 1.96
CA ALA A 301 0.58 12.07 1.65
C ALA A 301 1.04 11.11 2.75
N MET A 302 1.88 10.14 2.39
CA MET A 302 2.48 9.22 3.37
C MET A 302 3.38 9.91 4.39
N GLU A 303 3.79 11.15 4.13
CA GLU A 303 4.45 12.01 5.11
C GLU A 303 3.49 12.71 6.08
N GLY A 304 2.19 12.41 6.08
CA GLY A 304 1.22 13.00 7.00
C GLY A 304 0.55 14.29 6.54
N SER A 305 1.08 14.95 5.50
CA SER A 305 0.47 16.15 4.94
C SER A 305 -0.93 15.88 4.36
N LEU A 306 -1.88 16.73 4.69
CA LEU A 306 -3.26 16.68 4.20
C LEU A 306 -3.52 17.81 3.21
N PHE A 307 -4.19 17.48 2.10
CA PHE A 307 -4.45 18.39 1.00
C PHE A 307 -5.90 18.32 0.56
N TRP A 308 -6.42 19.47 0.16
CA TRP A 308 -7.60 19.56 -0.68
C TRP A 308 -7.17 19.56 -2.14
N LEU A 309 -7.81 18.70 -2.94
CA LEU A 309 -7.60 18.58 -4.37
C LEU A 309 -8.86 18.98 -5.11
N ALA A 310 -8.71 19.96 -6.01
CA ALA A 310 -9.76 20.41 -6.89
C ALA A 310 -9.75 19.63 -8.24
N PRO A 311 -10.90 19.54 -8.94
CA PRO A 311 -11.04 18.93 -10.25
C PRO A 311 -10.05 19.42 -11.31
N ASP A 312 -9.58 20.67 -11.21
CA ASP A 312 -8.61 21.30 -12.10
C ASP A 312 -7.15 20.96 -11.75
N GLY A 313 -6.93 20.17 -10.70
CA GLY A 313 -5.61 19.79 -10.20
C GLY A 313 -5.03 20.79 -9.20
N GLY A 314 -5.76 21.88 -8.92
CA GLY A 314 -5.42 22.84 -7.89
C GLY A 314 -5.32 22.14 -6.52
N ARG A 315 -4.27 22.49 -5.78
CA ARG A 315 -3.97 21.92 -4.47
C ARG A 315 -3.95 23.01 -3.41
N THR A 316 -4.67 22.77 -2.32
CA THR A 316 -4.52 23.56 -1.10
C THR A 316 -4.01 22.67 0.02
N THR A 317 -2.87 23.02 0.59
CA THR A 317 -2.37 22.31 1.79
C THR A 317 -3.25 22.68 2.98
N LEU A 318 -3.97 21.68 3.49
CA LEU A 318 -4.85 21.82 4.66
C LEU A 318 -4.03 21.78 5.93
N LEU A 319 -3.15 20.79 6.04
CA LEU A 319 -2.21 20.58 7.13
C LEU A 319 -0.87 20.17 6.50
N ALA A 320 0.17 20.95 6.74
CA ALA A 320 1.54 20.59 6.37
C ALA A 320 2.14 19.85 7.55
N ASP A 321 2.65 18.63 7.31
CA ASP A 321 3.44 17.96 8.34
C ASP A 321 4.88 18.48 8.34
N GLU A 322 5.58 18.25 9.44
CA GLU A 322 7.03 18.36 9.50
C GLU A 322 7.68 17.25 8.67
N PRO A 323 8.89 17.46 8.12
CA PRO A 323 9.55 16.43 7.31
C PRO A 323 9.71 15.13 8.10
N VAL A 324 8.98 14.09 7.67
CA VAL A 324 9.01 12.75 8.28
C VAL A 324 10.42 12.18 8.17
N ARG A 325 11.00 11.79 9.31
CA ARG A 325 12.30 11.12 9.30
C ARG A 325 12.11 9.68 8.87
N LEU A 326 13.09 9.12 8.17
CA LEU A 326 13.06 7.72 7.72
C LEU A 326 12.75 6.72 8.86
N ARG A 327 13.22 7.04 10.08
CA ARG A 327 12.91 6.33 11.32
C ARG A 327 11.41 6.20 11.56
N ASP A 328 10.67 7.29 11.39
CA ASP A 328 9.27 7.38 11.80
C ASP A 328 8.40 6.52 10.88
N ILE A 329 8.77 6.39 9.60
CA ILE A 329 8.18 5.46 8.62
C ILE A 329 8.27 4.00 9.09
N VAL A 330 9.40 3.61 9.71
CA VAL A 330 9.65 2.23 10.14
C VAL A 330 8.94 1.95 11.48
N THR A 331 8.94 2.92 12.40
CA THR A 331 8.40 2.70 13.75
C THR A 331 6.90 2.93 13.87
N LYS A 332 6.33 3.86 13.10
CA LYS A 332 4.90 4.15 13.02
C LYS A 332 4.57 4.60 11.58
N PRO A 333 4.52 3.66 10.62
CA PRO A 333 4.16 3.99 9.25
C PRO A 333 2.83 4.75 9.19
N PHE A 334 2.70 5.69 8.24
CA PHE A 334 1.57 6.61 8.17
C PHE A 334 0.19 5.93 8.13
N TRP A 335 0.07 4.71 7.59
CA TRP A 335 -1.17 3.94 7.64
C TRP A 335 -1.59 3.52 9.07
N TRP A 336 -0.76 3.78 10.09
CA TRP A 336 -1.09 3.66 11.51
C TRP A 336 -1.44 4.99 12.17
N VAL A 337 -1.20 6.12 11.51
CA VAL A 337 -1.55 7.45 12.01
C VAL A 337 -3.06 7.61 11.85
N HIS A 338 -3.75 7.78 12.97
CA HIS A 338 -5.18 7.94 12.92
C HIS A 338 -5.55 9.34 12.42
N PHE A 339 -6.24 9.41 11.28
CA PHE A 339 -6.86 10.65 10.81
C PHE A 339 -8.31 10.42 10.41
N ASP A 340 -9.17 11.37 10.77
CA ASP A 340 -10.58 11.36 10.42
C ASP A 340 -11.08 12.77 10.12
N TRP A 341 -12.15 12.88 9.35
CA TRP A 341 -12.69 14.17 8.94
C TRP A 341 -14.19 14.09 8.72
N ALA A 342 -14.87 15.21 8.97
CA ALA A 342 -16.28 15.35 8.70
C ALA A 342 -16.59 16.76 8.20
N TRP A 343 -17.49 16.83 7.22
CA TRP A 343 -18.03 18.09 6.74
C TRP A 343 -19.12 18.61 7.68
N ASP A 344 -19.07 19.90 7.97
CA ASP A 344 -20.11 20.62 8.69
C ASP A 344 -21.25 21.08 7.75
N GLU A 345 -22.36 21.54 8.31
CA GLU A 345 -23.54 21.95 7.54
C GLU A 345 -23.28 23.14 6.61
N ASP A 346 -22.38 24.03 7.00
CA ASP A 346 -21.95 25.20 6.24
C ASP A 346 -20.90 24.87 5.15
N GLY A 347 -20.47 23.61 5.07
CA GLY A 347 -19.41 23.15 4.16
C GLY A 347 -17.99 23.38 4.67
N SER A 348 -17.80 23.78 5.93
CA SER A 348 -16.50 23.73 6.59
C SER A 348 -16.11 22.29 6.94
N LEU A 349 -14.81 22.06 7.14
CA LEU A 349 -14.22 20.75 7.37
C LEU A 349 -13.66 20.69 8.79
N TRP A 350 -14.04 19.64 9.50
CA TRP A 350 -13.39 19.22 10.75
C TRP A 350 -12.44 18.07 10.45
N VAL A 351 -11.23 18.12 11.01
CA VAL A 351 -10.23 17.06 10.88
C VAL A 351 -9.67 16.72 12.25
N LEU A 352 -9.80 15.46 12.64
CA LEU A 352 -9.11 14.86 13.78
C LEU A 352 -7.83 14.21 13.28
N PHE A 353 -6.70 14.56 13.89
CA PHE A 353 -5.38 14.08 13.49
C PHE A 353 -4.61 13.64 14.73
N GLU A 354 -4.03 12.44 14.72
CA GLU A 354 -3.13 11.99 15.78
C GLU A 354 -1.80 12.76 15.69
N SER A 355 -1.47 13.56 16.71
CA SER A 355 -0.28 14.40 16.69
C SER A 355 0.99 13.61 17.01
N HIS A 356 2.05 13.88 16.25
CA HIS A 356 3.40 13.40 16.52
C HIS A 356 4.29 14.46 17.19
N ARG A 357 3.76 15.66 17.45
CA ARG A 357 4.54 16.75 18.01
C ARG A 357 4.81 16.57 19.50
N GLY A 358 6.00 16.05 19.79
CA GLY A 358 6.85 16.60 20.86
C GLY A 358 6.43 16.38 22.31
N GLU A 359 5.41 15.58 22.64
CA GLU A 359 5.19 15.21 24.04
C GLU A 359 6.16 14.10 24.51
N PRO A 360 6.75 14.23 25.71
CA PRO A 360 7.61 13.20 26.29
C PRO A 360 6.83 11.89 26.42
N LYS A 361 7.50 10.77 26.13
CA LYS A 361 6.99 9.38 26.17
C LYS A 361 5.79 9.20 27.12
N GLY A 362 4.60 8.96 26.57
CA GLY A 362 3.47 8.41 27.33
C GLY A 362 2.14 9.20 27.29
N LYS A 363 2.01 10.25 26.48
CA LYS A 363 0.72 10.89 26.21
C LYS A 363 0.56 11.13 24.72
N GLU A 364 -0.15 10.25 24.03
CA GLU A 364 -0.58 10.55 22.67
C GLU A 364 -1.61 11.68 22.76
N SER A 365 -1.47 12.73 21.94
CA SER A 365 -2.46 13.80 21.87
C SER A 365 -3.04 13.85 20.46
N TYR A 366 -4.33 14.11 20.38
CA TYR A 366 -5.04 14.25 19.12
C TYR A 366 -5.30 15.73 18.89
N GLU A 367 -5.07 16.21 17.69
CA GLU A 367 -5.32 17.58 17.29
C GLU A 367 -6.61 17.64 16.47
N LEU A 368 -7.51 18.53 16.87
CA LEU A 368 -8.72 18.82 16.12
C LEU A 368 -8.54 20.13 15.38
N TYR A 369 -8.70 20.08 14.07
CA TYR A 369 -8.56 21.18 13.14
C TYR A 369 -9.91 21.54 12.52
N HIS A 370 -10.10 22.82 12.22
CA HIS A 370 -11.31 23.34 11.58
C HIS A 370 -11.01 24.44 10.58
N GLY A 371 -11.78 24.51 9.50
CA GLY A 371 -11.69 25.58 8.52
C GLY A 371 -12.37 25.23 7.19
N ARG A 372 -12.13 26.05 6.16
CA ARG A 372 -12.62 25.78 4.81
C ARG A 372 -11.57 25.01 4.01
N PRO A 373 -11.97 24.09 3.11
CA PRO A 373 -11.04 23.25 2.36
C PRO A 373 -10.19 24.04 1.35
N GLU A 374 -10.65 25.21 0.90
CA GLU A 374 -9.89 26.12 0.04
C GLU A 374 -8.88 26.97 0.81
N SER A 375 -8.73 26.72 2.12
CA SER A 375 -7.82 27.44 3.00
C SER A 375 -7.10 26.48 3.95
N LYS A 376 -5.99 26.94 4.54
CA LYS A 376 -5.29 26.18 5.58
C LYS A 376 -6.21 26.00 6.79
N LEU A 377 -6.31 24.78 7.31
CA LEU A 377 -7.09 24.51 8.53
C LEU A 377 -6.36 25.08 9.74
N ARG A 378 -7.13 25.51 10.75
CA ARG A 378 -6.59 26.07 11.99
C ARG A 378 -6.75 25.05 13.10
N LEU A 379 -5.71 24.91 13.93
CA LEU A 379 -5.80 24.11 15.14
C LEU A 379 -6.89 24.70 16.02
N HIS A 380 -7.90 23.89 16.31
CA HIS A 380 -9.04 24.30 17.12
C HIS A 380 -8.84 23.89 18.58
N SER A 381 -8.49 22.62 18.82
CA SER A 381 -8.25 22.07 20.16
C SER A 381 -7.25 20.92 20.14
N VAL A 382 -6.52 20.73 21.23
CA VAL A 382 -5.78 19.49 21.52
C VAL A 382 -6.63 18.63 22.45
N ILE A 383 -6.83 17.37 22.07
CA ILE A 383 -7.68 16.39 22.74
C ILE A 383 -6.77 15.36 23.45
N PRO A 384 -6.99 15.11 24.75
CA PRO A 384 -6.23 14.08 25.47
C PRO A 384 -6.55 12.67 24.95
N GLU A 385 -5.62 11.73 25.14
CA GLU A 385 -5.75 10.34 24.72
C GLU A 385 -6.90 9.56 25.37
N ALA A 386 -7.42 9.98 26.52
CA ALA A 386 -8.38 9.17 27.28
C ALA A 386 -9.71 9.93 27.45
N PRO A 387 -10.84 9.42 26.92
CA PRO A 387 -10.98 8.32 25.95
C PRO A 387 -10.25 8.56 24.62
N ARG A 388 -9.76 7.48 23.98
CA ARG A 388 -9.00 7.55 22.72
C ARG A 388 -9.91 8.03 21.60
N PRO A 389 -9.74 9.25 21.06
CA PRO A 389 -10.52 9.72 19.93
C PRO A 389 -10.32 8.78 18.74
N MET A 390 -11.42 8.38 18.12
CA MET A 390 -11.43 7.45 16.99
C MET A 390 -12.13 8.01 15.76
N SER A 391 -12.97 9.04 15.92
CA SER A 391 -13.62 9.67 14.76
C SER A 391 -14.24 11.02 15.09
N VAL A 392 -14.39 11.84 14.04
CA VAL A 392 -15.33 12.96 13.99
C VAL A 392 -16.50 12.50 13.15
N THR A 393 -17.69 12.44 13.73
CA THR A 393 -18.84 11.84 13.05
C THR A 393 -20.14 12.55 13.41
N ARG A 394 -21.21 12.24 12.68
CA ARG A 394 -22.55 12.80 12.95
C ARG A 394 -23.37 11.85 13.81
N LEU A 395 -23.75 12.33 14.98
CA LEU A 395 -24.75 11.69 15.84
C LEU A 395 -26.12 12.30 15.54
N GLY A 396 -26.75 11.80 14.49
CA GLY A 396 -27.94 12.43 13.92
C GLY A 396 -27.57 13.66 13.10
N ARG A 397 -28.02 14.85 13.49
CA ARG A 397 -27.61 16.12 12.85
C ARG A 397 -26.33 16.70 13.44
N ASP A 398 -26.02 16.42 14.70
CA ASP A 398 -24.91 17.08 15.39
C ASP A 398 -23.58 16.39 15.09
N LEU A 399 -22.53 17.19 14.89
CA LEU A 399 -21.15 16.67 14.84
C LEU A 399 -20.62 16.41 16.25
N VAL A 400 -19.96 15.28 16.42
CA VAL A 400 -19.42 14.81 17.69
C VAL A 400 -18.06 14.13 17.48
N LEU A 401 -17.26 14.12 18.55
CA LEU A 401 -16.12 13.22 18.69
C LEU A 401 -16.62 11.88 19.23
N LEU A 402 -16.24 10.79 18.59
CA LEU A 402 -16.39 9.44 19.12
C LEU A 402 -15.02 8.94 19.58
N GLY A 403 -14.95 8.42 20.80
CA GLY A 403 -13.75 7.85 21.37
C GLY A 403 -14.01 6.51 22.03
N ARG A 404 -12.94 5.81 22.42
CA ARG A 404 -13.00 4.51 23.09
C ARG A 404 -12.11 4.50 24.33
N GLN A 405 -12.60 3.88 25.40
CA GLN A 405 -11.85 3.64 26.63
C GLN A 405 -12.12 2.20 27.09
N GLY A 406 -11.12 1.33 27.02
CA GLY A 406 -11.35 -0.11 27.19
C GLY A 406 -12.31 -0.65 26.11
N ASP A 407 -13.39 -1.30 26.52
CA ASP A 407 -14.44 -1.79 25.62
C ASP A 407 -15.64 -0.84 25.47
N GLU A 408 -15.55 0.35 26.08
CA GLU A 408 -16.64 1.31 26.10
C GLU A 408 -16.43 2.42 25.07
N TYR A 409 -17.51 2.78 24.38
CA TYR A 409 -17.57 3.93 23.50
C TYR A 409 -17.99 5.17 24.29
N HIS A 410 -17.39 6.29 23.94
CA HIS A 410 -17.66 7.60 24.52
C HIS A 410 -17.93 8.60 23.39
N VAL A 411 -18.80 9.57 23.66
CA VAL A 411 -19.10 10.66 22.74
C VAL A 411 -18.91 12.00 23.43
N ALA A 412 -18.39 12.98 22.71
CA ALA A 412 -18.37 14.37 23.16
C ALA A 412 -18.86 15.26 22.02
N PRO A 413 -19.67 16.30 22.29
CA PRO A 413 -19.84 17.39 21.34
C PRO A 413 -18.48 17.94 20.92
N LEU A 414 -18.39 18.49 19.71
CA LEU A 414 -17.18 19.23 19.33
C LEU A 414 -16.90 20.31 20.38
N PRO A 415 -15.69 20.35 20.97
CA PRO A 415 -15.38 21.29 22.03
C PRO A 415 -15.45 22.73 21.51
N ARG A 416 -15.67 23.71 22.38
CA ARG A 416 -15.38 25.12 22.05
C ARG A 416 -13.87 25.33 22.01
N GLN A 417 -13.40 26.29 21.22
CA GLN A 417 -11.98 26.54 21.02
C GLN A 417 -11.22 26.65 22.35
N GLY A 418 -10.11 25.92 22.47
CA GLY A 418 -9.28 25.88 23.68
C GLY A 418 -9.88 25.13 24.88
N ARG A 419 -11.08 24.54 24.76
CA ARG A 419 -11.68 23.69 25.80
C ARG A 419 -11.44 22.21 25.54
N ARG A 420 -11.43 21.43 26.63
CA ARG A 420 -11.41 19.96 26.56
C ARG A 420 -12.80 19.43 26.21
N PRO A 421 -12.88 18.30 25.49
CA PRO A 421 -14.15 17.64 25.22
C PRO A 421 -14.79 17.09 26.51
N GLU A 422 -16.10 17.27 26.63
CA GLU A 422 -16.91 16.71 27.71
C GLU A 422 -17.44 15.34 27.30
N TRP A 423 -16.68 14.29 27.61
CA TRP A 423 -17.02 12.92 27.23
C TRP A 423 -18.19 12.37 28.04
N ARG A 424 -19.13 11.75 27.32
CA ARG A 424 -20.26 10.99 27.87
C ARG A 424 -20.16 9.55 27.42
N LYS A 425 -20.34 8.61 28.34
CA LYS A 425 -20.35 7.18 28.06
C LYS A 425 -21.57 6.82 27.19
N LEU A 426 -21.33 6.09 26.11
CA LEU A 426 -22.37 5.50 25.26
C LEU A 426 -22.65 4.03 25.62
N GLY A 427 -21.67 3.32 26.19
CA GLY A 427 -21.75 1.89 26.48
C GLY A 427 -20.89 1.05 25.53
N THR A 428 -21.15 -0.26 25.45
CA THR A 428 -20.36 -1.21 24.63
C THR A 428 -20.90 -1.39 23.21
N ASP A 429 -22.16 -1.03 22.95
CA ASP A 429 -22.77 -1.10 21.61
C ASP A 429 -22.88 0.29 20.97
N ARG A 430 -21.90 0.62 20.11
CA ARG A 430 -21.88 1.85 19.31
C ARG A 430 -23.11 1.96 18.40
N VAL A 431 -23.54 0.86 17.78
CA VAL A 431 -24.59 0.88 16.76
C VAL A 431 -25.92 1.22 17.42
N GLU A 432 -26.24 0.60 18.55
CA GLU A 432 -27.44 0.90 19.32
C GLU A 432 -27.47 2.38 19.75
N ALA A 433 -26.37 2.90 20.30
CA ALA A 433 -26.28 4.30 20.72
C ALA A 433 -26.56 5.29 19.57
N PHE A 434 -25.98 5.05 18.39
CA PHE A 434 -26.20 5.88 17.20
C PHE A 434 -27.64 5.79 16.69
N GLN A 435 -28.22 4.58 16.69
CA GLN A 435 -29.61 4.37 16.33
C GLN A 435 -30.56 5.10 17.29
N GLN A 436 -30.31 5.03 18.60
CA GLN A 436 -31.12 5.72 19.61
C GLN A 436 -31.06 7.24 19.46
N ALA A 437 -29.88 7.81 19.18
CA ALA A 437 -29.78 9.25 18.91
C ALA A 437 -30.58 9.66 17.65
N ARG A 438 -30.51 8.86 16.59
CA ARG A 438 -31.31 9.09 15.37
C ARG A 438 -32.80 8.97 15.62
N LEU A 439 -33.25 8.00 16.41
CA LEU A 439 -34.64 7.85 16.82
C LEU A 439 -35.14 9.09 17.57
N LYS A 440 -34.37 9.59 18.55
CA LYS A 440 -34.69 10.81 19.30
C LYS A 440 -34.82 12.06 18.41
N GLN A 441 -34.07 12.11 17.32
CA GLN A 441 -34.10 13.23 16.37
C GLN A 441 -35.07 13.00 15.19
N GLY A 442 -35.85 11.91 15.19
CA GLY A 442 -36.77 11.59 14.08
C GLY A 442 -36.07 11.26 12.75
N LEU A 443 -34.80 10.83 12.82
CA LEU A 443 -33.97 10.40 11.70
C LEU A 443 -33.91 8.88 11.54
N ALA A 444 -34.56 8.15 12.45
CA ALA A 444 -34.79 6.72 12.35
C ALA A 444 -36.17 6.37 12.91
N VAL A 445 -36.69 5.21 12.53
CA VAL A 445 -37.95 4.65 13.03
C VAL A 445 -37.79 3.16 13.29
N TYR A 446 -38.63 2.61 14.16
CA TYR A 446 -38.75 1.16 14.28
C TYR A 446 -39.67 0.63 13.19
N ALA A 447 -39.26 -0.41 12.49
CA ALA A 447 -40.09 -1.14 11.54
C ALA A 447 -40.43 -2.52 12.10
N GLY A 448 -41.72 -2.85 12.15
CA GLY A 448 -42.20 -4.17 12.53
C GLY A 448 -42.07 -5.19 11.39
N PRO A 449 -42.27 -6.49 11.68
CA PRO A 449 -42.27 -7.56 10.66
C PRO A 449 -43.36 -7.40 9.61
N ASP A 450 -44.44 -6.70 9.97
CA ASP A 450 -45.56 -6.29 9.13
C ASP A 450 -45.22 -5.13 8.19
N GLY A 451 -44.00 -4.59 8.28
CA GLY A 451 -43.56 -3.42 7.51
C GLY A 451 -44.11 -2.10 8.03
N ALA A 452 -44.88 -2.10 9.12
CA ALA A 452 -45.42 -0.91 9.74
C ALA A 452 -44.36 -0.22 10.59
N ILE A 453 -44.31 1.11 10.51
CA ILE A 453 -43.38 1.90 11.32
C ILE A 453 -43.99 2.31 12.66
N ARG A 454 -43.14 2.36 13.68
CA ARG A 454 -43.51 2.62 15.08
C ARG A 454 -42.53 3.63 15.67
N LYS A 455 -43.05 4.49 16.55
CA LYS A 455 -42.24 5.50 17.27
C LYS A 455 -41.45 4.91 18.44
N GLU A 456 -41.90 3.77 18.99
CA GLU A 456 -41.33 3.16 20.18
C GLU A 456 -41.03 1.68 19.98
N ARG A 457 -40.08 1.17 20.76
CA ARG A 457 -39.72 -0.25 20.77
C ARG A 457 -40.84 -1.05 21.46
N GLY A 458 -41.74 -1.66 20.68
CA GLY A 458 -42.76 -2.56 21.22
C GLY A 458 -42.20 -3.88 21.77
N THR A 459 -43.06 -4.68 22.41
CA THR A 459 -42.72 -5.98 23.04
C THR A 459 -42.56 -7.15 22.05
N LYS A 460 -42.74 -6.93 20.74
CA LYS A 460 -42.64 -7.99 19.72
C LYS A 460 -41.18 -8.24 19.29
N PRO A 461 -40.81 -9.48 18.91
CA PRO A 461 -39.41 -9.93 19.01
C PRO A 461 -38.47 -9.44 17.91
N VAL A 462 -38.97 -8.86 16.82
CA VAL A 462 -38.12 -8.45 15.70
C VAL A 462 -38.57 -7.09 15.19
N MET A 463 -37.88 -6.03 15.61
CA MET A 463 -38.04 -4.70 15.02
C MET A 463 -36.70 -4.20 14.52
N ALA A 464 -36.65 -3.86 13.24
CA ALA A 464 -35.46 -3.26 12.63
C ALA A 464 -35.50 -1.74 12.85
N VAL A 465 -34.35 -1.12 13.09
CA VAL A 465 -34.23 0.34 13.04
C VAL A 465 -33.92 0.74 11.61
N VAL A 466 -34.79 1.54 11.02
CA VAL A 466 -34.67 2.02 9.64
C VAL A 466 -34.30 3.50 9.67
N ASN A 467 -33.17 3.84 9.05
CA ASN A 467 -32.71 5.22 8.95
C ASN A 467 -33.48 5.97 7.85
N ALA A 468 -33.67 7.27 8.05
CA ALA A 468 -34.26 8.15 7.05
C ALA A 468 -33.34 8.28 5.83
N THR A 469 -33.93 8.24 4.64
CA THR A 469 -33.35 8.69 3.39
C THR A 469 -33.81 10.13 3.17
N VAL A 470 -32.89 11.10 3.14
CA VAL A 470 -33.26 12.51 2.99
C VAL A 470 -33.26 12.90 1.51
N VAL A 471 -34.44 13.19 0.97
CA VAL A 471 -34.65 13.52 -0.44
C VAL A 471 -35.56 14.74 -0.54
N ALA A 472 -35.17 15.73 -1.34
CA ALA A 472 -35.89 17.01 -1.49
C ALA A 472 -36.30 17.65 -0.13
N GLY A 473 -35.43 17.56 0.88
CA GLY A 473 -35.68 18.11 2.22
C GLY A 473 -36.64 17.29 3.10
N LYS A 474 -37.09 16.12 2.63
CA LYS A 474 -38.02 15.23 3.35
C LYS A 474 -37.31 13.98 3.85
N ASN A 475 -37.70 13.52 5.04
CA ASN A 475 -37.25 12.25 5.59
C ASN A 475 -38.17 11.13 5.08
N LEU A 476 -37.64 10.28 4.22
CA LEU A 476 -38.33 9.10 3.73
C LEU A 476 -37.80 7.85 4.43
N PHE A 477 -38.68 7.00 4.95
CA PHE A 477 -38.28 5.72 5.54
C PHE A 477 -38.63 4.59 4.58
N LEU A 478 -37.63 3.83 4.20
CA LEU A 478 -37.71 2.77 3.20
C LEU A 478 -37.68 1.43 3.93
N VAL A 479 -38.84 0.80 4.07
CA VAL A 479 -39.02 -0.39 4.89
C VAL A 479 -39.24 -1.61 4.00
N PRO A 480 -38.25 -2.50 3.87
CA PRO A 480 -38.42 -3.74 3.12
C PRO A 480 -39.38 -4.66 3.88
N THR A 481 -40.43 -5.11 3.21
CA THR A 481 -41.50 -5.92 3.81
C THR A 481 -41.74 -7.17 2.98
N PRO A 482 -41.69 -8.37 3.57
CA PRO A 482 -42.02 -9.60 2.87
C PRO A 482 -43.45 -9.57 2.33
N ARG A 483 -43.64 -10.00 1.08
CA ARG A 483 -44.97 -10.13 0.45
C ARG A 483 -44.98 -11.34 -0.47
N GLY A 484 -45.68 -12.40 -0.05
CA GLY A 484 -45.66 -13.68 -0.75
C GLY A 484 -44.26 -14.30 -0.71
N SER A 485 -43.75 -14.74 -1.86
CA SER A 485 -42.39 -15.29 -2.01
C SER A 485 -41.30 -14.23 -2.14
N GLY A 486 -41.64 -12.94 -2.18
CA GLY A 486 -40.71 -11.84 -2.43
C GLY A 486 -40.76 -10.72 -1.39
N THR A 487 -40.20 -9.56 -1.74
CA THR A 487 -40.14 -8.36 -0.88
C THR A 487 -40.63 -7.13 -1.64
N VAL A 488 -41.40 -6.26 -0.97
CA VAL A 488 -41.73 -4.92 -1.45
C VAL A 488 -41.09 -3.86 -0.58
N LEU A 489 -40.85 -2.67 -1.13
CA LEU A 489 -40.35 -1.54 -0.34
C LEU A 489 -41.50 -0.59 -0.01
N ASN A 490 -41.85 -0.50 1.27
CA ASN A 490 -42.82 0.46 1.77
C ASN A 490 -42.12 1.81 2.02
N VAL A 491 -42.67 2.89 1.46
CA VAL A 491 -42.13 4.23 1.61
C VAL A 491 -43.02 5.03 2.54
N TYR A 492 -42.44 5.46 3.66
CA TYR A 492 -43.11 6.28 4.65
C TYR A 492 -42.54 7.70 4.68
N GLU A 493 -43.39 8.67 4.92
CA GLU A 493 -43.01 10.04 5.30
C GLU A 493 -43.61 10.31 6.69
N GLY A 494 -42.77 10.49 7.70
CA GLY A 494 -43.22 10.38 9.09
C GLY A 494 -43.80 8.99 9.35
N SER A 495 -44.98 8.89 9.98
CA SER A 495 -45.69 7.62 10.25
C SER A 495 -46.62 7.15 9.13
N ARG A 496 -46.77 7.94 8.05
CA ARG A 496 -47.79 7.71 7.01
C ARG A 496 -47.17 6.95 5.84
N LEU A 497 -47.74 5.77 5.52
CA LEU A 497 -47.42 5.05 4.28
C LEU A 497 -47.83 5.92 3.10
N LYS A 498 -46.89 6.26 2.25
CA LYS A 498 -47.15 7.07 1.04
C LYS A 498 -47.36 6.21 -0.18
N ARG A 499 -46.56 5.14 -0.31
CA ARG A 499 -46.51 4.30 -1.51
C ARG A 499 -45.79 2.99 -1.20
N VAL A 500 -46.09 1.98 -2.01
CA VAL A 500 -45.35 0.71 -2.07
C VAL A 500 -44.63 0.68 -3.41
N VAL A 501 -43.33 0.41 -3.42
CA VAL A 501 -42.50 0.42 -4.62
C VAL A 501 -41.66 -0.85 -4.74
N TRP A 502 -41.15 -1.07 -5.94
CA TRP A 502 -40.02 -1.98 -6.19
C TRP A 502 -40.23 -3.37 -5.61
N ALA A 503 -41.20 -4.12 -6.16
CA ALA A 503 -41.36 -5.52 -5.83
C ALA A 503 -40.16 -6.32 -6.36
N SER A 504 -39.51 -7.09 -5.49
CA SER A 504 -38.46 -8.04 -5.85
C SER A 504 -38.92 -9.47 -5.54
N PRO A 505 -38.69 -10.43 -6.44
CA PRO A 505 -38.97 -11.84 -6.16
C PRO A 505 -38.01 -12.43 -5.11
N GLU A 506 -36.91 -11.75 -4.79
CA GLU A 506 -35.92 -12.19 -3.80
C GLU A 506 -36.17 -11.55 -2.42
N VAL A 507 -35.82 -12.28 -1.35
CA VAL A 507 -35.78 -11.75 0.01
C VAL A 507 -34.51 -10.91 0.16
N MET A 508 -34.61 -9.65 -0.24
CA MET A 508 -33.47 -8.73 -0.33
C MET A 508 -33.35 -7.83 0.90
N ARG A 509 -32.11 -7.58 1.34
CA ARG A 509 -31.77 -6.43 2.18
C ARG A 509 -31.57 -5.21 1.27
N TYR A 510 -32.49 -4.26 1.34
CA TYR A 510 -32.37 -3.01 0.61
C TYR A 510 -31.42 -2.07 1.37
N SER A 511 -30.34 -1.65 0.72
CA SER A 511 -29.57 -0.48 1.13
C SER A 511 -29.48 0.46 -0.07
N LEU A 512 -29.89 1.71 0.12
CA LEU A 512 -29.69 2.74 -0.88
C LEU A 512 -28.44 3.56 -0.51
N MET A 513 -27.65 3.89 -1.52
CA MET A 513 -26.48 4.72 -1.42
C MET A 513 -26.73 6.05 -2.14
N PRO A 514 -26.39 7.20 -1.53
CA PRO A 514 -26.50 8.49 -2.18
C PRO A 514 -25.36 8.69 -3.20
N VAL A 515 -25.65 9.36 -4.31
CA VAL A 515 -24.67 9.97 -5.20
C VAL A 515 -24.64 11.50 -5.00
N VAL A 516 -23.62 12.16 -5.55
CA VAL A 516 -23.32 13.58 -5.29
C VAL A 516 -24.47 14.52 -5.67
N ASP A 517 -25.24 14.19 -6.70
CA ASP A 517 -26.39 14.96 -7.16
C ASP A 517 -27.63 14.86 -6.23
N GLY A 518 -27.58 14.01 -5.19
CA GLY A 518 -28.67 13.76 -4.24
C GLY A 518 -29.63 12.63 -4.63
N THR A 519 -29.40 11.97 -5.77
CA THR A 519 -30.05 10.72 -6.16
C THR A 519 -29.57 9.59 -5.26
N TRP A 520 -30.43 8.61 -5.04
CA TRP A 520 -30.15 7.41 -4.28
C TRP A 520 -30.32 6.19 -5.17
N TRP A 521 -29.44 5.20 -5.00
CA TRP A 521 -29.49 3.97 -5.79
C TRP A 521 -29.20 2.74 -4.94
N GLY A 522 -29.67 1.57 -5.37
CA GLY A 522 -29.34 0.30 -4.74
C GLY A 522 -29.59 -0.87 -5.68
N TRP A 523 -29.00 -2.01 -5.37
CA TRP A 523 -29.20 -3.23 -6.16
C TRP A 523 -30.56 -3.88 -5.85
N ARG A 524 -31.32 -4.15 -6.90
CA ARG A 524 -32.55 -4.98 -6.85
C ARG A 524 -32.23 -6.46 -6.89
N ASP A 525 -31.29 -6.80 -7.76
CA ASP A 525 -30.72 -8.11 -8.06
C ASP A 525 -29.30 -7.88 -8.58
N ARG A 526 -28.64 -8.91 -9.14
CA ARG A 526 -27.24 -8.80 -9.59
C ARG A 526 -27.00 -7.71 -10.64
N TYR A 527 -27.97 -7.42 -11.50
CA TYR A 527 -27.80 -6.48 -12.62
C TYR A 527 -28.94 -5.48 -12.79
N ALA A 528 -29.91 -5.42 -11.89
CA ALA A 528 -30.95 -4.40 -11.89
C ALA A 528 -30.81 -3.42 -10.72
N LEU A 529 -31.02 -2.15 -11.01
CA LEU A 529 -30.88 -1.04 -10.07
C LEU A 529 -32.24 -0.44 -9.70
N HIS A 530 -32.38 -0.07 -8.43
CA HIS A 530 -33.39 0.86 -7.94
C HIS A 530 -32.80 2.27 -7.89
N ILE A 531 -33.56 3.26 -8.37
CA ILE A 531 -33.13 4.66 -8.41
C ILE A 531 -34.24 5.56 -7.88
N LEU A 532 -33.93 6.30 -6.83
CA LEU A 532 -34.74 7.37 -6.26
C LEU A 532 -34.08 8.71 -6.59
N THR A 533 -34.68 9.48 -7.49
CA THR A 533 -34.14 10.76 -7.97
C THR A 533 -34.06 11.79 -6.83
N LYS A 534 -33.23 12.82 -7.01
CA LYS A 534 -33.10 13.93 -6.05
C LYS A 534 -34.42 14.68 -5.80
N GLU A 535 -35.37 14.64 -6.74
CA GLU A 535 -36.73 15.18 -6.61
C GLU A 535 -37.69 14.26 -5.83
N GLY A 536 -37.28 13.03 -5.52
CA GLY A 536 -38.11 12.05 -4.81
C GLY A 536 -38.96 11.14 -5.72
N GLU A 537 -38.66 11.10 -7.02
CA GLU A 537 -39.27 10.17 -7.96
C GLU A 537 -38.59 8.81 -7.90
N PHE A 538 -39.36 7.73 -7.88
CA PHE A 538 -38.78 6.39 -7.93
C PHE A 538 -38.97 5.85 -9.33
N LEU A 539 -37.85 5.58 -10.00
CA LEU A 539 -37.85 5.09 -11.36
C LEU A 539 -38.17 3.59 -11.39
N PRO A 540 -38.70 3.07 -12.52
CA PRO A 540 -38.75 1.64 -12.76
C PRO A 540 -37.36 1.00 -12.60
N PRO A 541 -37.28 -0.28 -12.17
CA PRO A 541 -35.99 -0.96 -12.08
C PRO A 541 -35.24 -0.94 -13.41
N VAL A 542 -33.96 -0.55 -13.37
CA VAL A 542 -33.11 -0.43 -14.56
C VAL A 542 -32.18 -1.63 -14.63
N SER A 543 -32.34 -2.49 -15.64
CA SER A 543 -31.36 -3.54 -15.90
C SER A 543 -30.14 -2.94 -16.60
N VAL A 544 -28.95 -3.12 -16.02
CA VAL A 544 -27.67 -2.71 -16.63
C VAL A 544 -26.94 -3.88 -17.29
N GLU A 545 -27.50 -5.09 -17.22
CA GLU A 545 -26.91 -6.29 -17.82
C GLU A 545 -26.60 -6.14 -19.32
N PRO A 546 -27.50 -5.59 -20.16
CA PRO A 546 -27.22 -5.43 -21.59
C PRO A 546 -26.00 -4.54 -21.83
N ALA A 547 -25.84 -3.49 -21.03
CA ALA A 547 -24.71 -2.60 -21.13
C ALA A 547 -23.39 -3.27 -20.71
N LEU A 548 -23.38 -4.01 -19.60
CA LEU A 548 -22.19 -4.70 -19.10
C LEU A 548 -21.71 -5.79 -20.07
N ARG A 549 -22.62 -6.56 -20.65
CA ARG A 549 -22.28 -7.58 -21.67
C ARG A 549 -21.74 -6.99 -22.97
N SER A 550 -22.01 -5.71 -23.23
CA SER A 550 -21.53 -5.00 -24.42
C SER A 550 -20.14 -4.38 -24.23
N LEU A 551 -19.56 -4.47 -23.03
CA LEU A 551 -18.20 -3.98 -22.79
C LEU A 551 -17.17 -4.90 -23.47
N PRO A 552 -16.01 -4.36 -23.90
CA PRO A 552 -14.96 -5.13 -24.54
C PRO A 552 -14.20 -5.98 -23.49
N LEU A 553 -14.80 -7.09 -23.07
CA LEU A 553 -14.25 -7.99 -22.05
C LEU A 553 -13.32 -9.04 -22.67
N GLU A 554 -12.15 -9.26 -22.06
CA GLU A 554 -11.24 -10.34 -22.43
C GLU A 554 -11.63 -11.62 -21.70
N GLY A 555 -12.36 -12.53 -22.37
CA GLY A 555 -12.40 -13.95 -21.99
C GLY A 555 -13.37 -14.39 -20.90
N GLY A 556 -14.46 -13.65 -20.65
CA GLY A 556 -15.52 -14.05 -19.71
C GLY A 556 -16.57 -12.95 -19.57
N GLY A 557 -17.81 -13.31 -19.23
CA GLY A 557 -18.88 -12.34 -18.98
C GLY A 557 -18.56 -11.36 -17.83
N PRO A 558 -19.43 -10.37 -17.56
CA PRO A 558 -19.12 -9.29 -16.64
C PRO A 558 -18.77 -9.77 -15.23
N GLU A 559 -17.63 -9.29 -14.71
CA GLU A 559 -17.13 -9.68 -13.39
C GLU A 559 -17.30 -8.56 -12.35
N GLY A 560 -17.88 -8.93 -11.20
CA GLY A 560 -18.14 -8.03 -10.08
C GLY A 560 -19.43 -7.21 -10.25
N MET A 561 -19.90 -6.61 -9.15
CA MET A 561 -21.01 -5.65 -9.20
C MET A 561 -20.47 -4.28 -9.60
N PRO A 562 -21.05 -3.62 -10.62
CA PRO A 562 -20.63 -2.27 -10.98
C PRO A 562 -21.02 -1.29 -9.86
N ARG A 563 -20.52 -0.07 -9.93
CA ARG A 563 -20.83 0.97 -8.94
C ARG A 563 -21.39 2.20 -9.64
N VAL A 564 -22.56 2.67 -9.20
CA VAL A 564 -23.15 3.89 -9.74
C VAL A 564 -22.39 5.09 -9.18
N LEU A 565 -21.90 5.94 -10.08
CA LEU A 565 -21.19 7.17 -9.75
C LEU A 565 -22.09 8.40 -9.82
N ARG A 566 -22.95 8.46 -10.83
CA ARG A 566 -23.80 9.61 -11.14
C ARG A 566 -25.08 9.16 -11.85
N VAL A 567 -26.15 9.90 -11.61
CA VAL A 567 -27.42 9.76 -12.31
C VAL A 567 -27.86 11.14 -12.80
N ASP A 568 -27.95 11.34 -14.12
CA ASP A 568 -28.37 12.64 -14.65
C ASP A 568 -28.96 12.52 -16.05
N ALA A 569 -29.94 13.38 -16.36
CA ALA A 569 -30.56 13.50 -17.69
C ALA A 569 -30.96 12.16 -18.35
N GLY A 570 -31.47 11.20 -17.57
CA GLY A 570 -31.86 9.89 -18.08
C GLY A 570 -30.70 8.90 -18.28
N LYS A 571 -29.51 9.19 -17.74
CA LYS A 571 -28.30 8.37 -17.91
C LYS A 571 -27.67 7.97 -16.57
N LEU A 572 -27.00 6.82 -16.57
CA LEU A 572 -26.23 6.28 -15.46
C LEU A 572 -24.76 6.20 -15.82
N TRP A 573 -23.90 6.73 -14.95
CA TRP A 573 -22.46 6.50 -15.03
C TRP A 573 -22.08 5.40 -14.05
N LEU A 574 -21.47 4.33 -14.57
CA LEU A 574 -21.10 3.15 -13.82
C LEU A 574 -19.59 2.93 -13.90
N LEU A 575 -18.96 2.64 -12.76
CA LEU A 575 -17.69 1.91 -12.75
C LEU A 575 -17.98 0.42 -12.94
N ALA A 576 -17.48 -0.16 -14.03
CA ALA A 576 -17.73 -1.55 -14.39
C ALA A 576 -16.43 -2.37 -14.40
N GLU A 577 -16.56 -3.70 -14.37
CA GLU A 577 -15.48 -4.68 -14.56
C GLU A 577 -14.28 -4.44 -13.63
N LYS A 578 -14.52 -4.52 -12.32
CA LYS A 578 -13.49 -4.26 -11.31
C LYS A 578 -12.80 -2.89 -11.49
N ASN A 579 -13.60 -1.87 -11.83
CA ASN A 579 -13.19 -0.49 -12.09
C ASN A 579 -12.30 -0.29 -13.34
N ARG A 580 -12.41 -1.16 -14.36
CA ARG A 580 -11.67 -0.99 -15.63
C ARG A 580 -12.33 -0.02 -16.60
N PHE A 581 -13.64 0.20 -16.48
CA PHE A 581 -14.39 1.04 -17.41
C PHE A 581 -15.28 2.04 -16.68
N LEU A 582 -15.37 3.24 -17.24
CA LEU A 582 -16.50 4.14 -17.03
C LEU A 582 -17.52 3.88 -18.14
N ALA A 583 -18.71 3.40 -17.79
CA ALA A 583 -19.79 3.12 -18.71
C ALA A 583 -20.96 4.10 -18.52
N VAL A 584 -21.53 4.57 -19.61
CA VAL A 584 -22.75 5.39 -19.64
C VAL A 584 -23.90 4.55 -20.16
N VAL A 585 -24.95 4.43 -19.37
CA VAL A 585 -26.10 3.59 -19.65
C VAL A 585 -27.36 4.43 -19.72
N ASP A 586 -28.17 4.24 -20.75
CA ASP A 586 -29.50 4.83 -20.84
C ASP A 586 -30.43 4.17 -19.81
N ILE A 587 -31.04 4.97 -18.93
CA ILE A 587 -31.90 4.48 -17.84
C ILE A 587 -33.14 3.75 -18.36
N ARG A 588 -33.67 4.14 -19.52
CA ARG A 588 -34.94 3.61 -20.04
C ARG A 588 -34.74 2.23 -20.67
N THR A 589 -33.64 2.06 -21.39
CA THR A 589 -33.37 0.85 -22.18
C THR A 589 -32.34 -0.07 -21.53
N GLY A 590 -31.54 0.41 -20.57
CA GLY A 590 -30.46 -0.37 -19.96
C GLY A 590 -29.28 -0.63 -20.90
N ARG A 591 -29.23 0.04 -22.07
CA ARG A 591 -28.20 -0.18 -23.09
C ARG A 591 -27.00 0.73 -22.86
N LEU A 592 -25.82 0.22 -23.24
CA LEU A 592 -24.60 1.00 -23.26
C LEU A 592 -24.70 2.08 -24.32
N GLU A 593 -24.55 3.34 -23.92
CA GLU A 593 -24.41 4.45 -24.86
C GLU A 593 -22.95 4.70 -25.21
N ARG A 594 -22.08 4.71 -24.19
CA ARG A 594 -20.65 4.99 -24.31
C ARG A 594 -19.88 4.27 -23.22
N SER A 595 -18.63 3.93 -23.49
CA SER A 595 -17.68 3.49 -22.47
C SER A 595 -16.30 4.04 -22.74
N TRP A 596 -15.53 4.22 -21.67
CA TRP A 596 -14.12 4.58 -21.74
C TRP A 596 -13.30 3.64 -20.87
N PRO A 597 -12.18 3.11 -21.37
CA PRO A 597 -11.24 2.41 -20.52
C PRO A 597 -10.66 3.41 -19.52
N LEU A 598 -10.60 3.01 -18.25
CA LEU A 598 -9.96 3.80 -17.22
C LEU A 598 -8.44 3.58 -17.27
N PRO A 599 -7.65 4.62 -16.91
CA PRO A 599 -6.22 4.45 -16.66
C PRO A 599 -6.00 3.27 -15.71
N GLU A 600 -5.02 2.41 -16.00
CA GLU A 600 -4.93 1.05 -15.46
C GLU A 600 -5.41 0.92 -14.01
N ALA A 601 -6.58 0.30 -13.84
CA ALA A 601 -7.16 0.04 -12.54
C ALA A 601 -6.23 -0.88 -11.75
N ALA A 602 -5.91 -0.53 -10.50
CA ALA A 602 -5.21 -1.45 -9.62
C ALA A 602 -6.07 -2.72 -9.46
N ARG A 603 -5.52 -3.88 -9.83
CA ARG A 603 -6.19 -5.16 -9.56
C ARG A 603 -6.39 -5.30 -8.05
N GLY A 604 -7.64 -5.29 -7.59
CA GLY A 604 -7.99 -5.55 -6.18
C GLY A 604 -8.91 -4.50 -5.55
N TRP A 605 -9.30 -4.74 -4.29
CA TRP A 605 -10.28 -3.94 -3.54
C TRP A 605 -9.73 -2.57 -3.04
N ARG A 606 -8.55 -2.16 -3.52
CA ARG A 606 -7.82 -0.96 -3.03
C ARG A 606 -7.85 0.24 -3.99
N CYS A 607 -8.65 0.22 -5.06
CA CYS A 607 -8.89 1.42 -5.86
C CYS A 607 -9.81 2.38 -5.08
N ALA A 608 -9.24 3.44 -4.52
CA ALA A 608 -10.01 4.53 -3.92
C ALA A 608 -10.52 5.48 -5.03
N TRP A 609 -11.72 6.00 -4.87
CA TRP A 609 -12.30 6.98 -5.78
C TRP A 609 -13.27 7.91 -5.05
N HIS A 610 -13.38 9.14 -5.55
CA HIS A 610 -14.25 10.16 -4.99
C HIS A 610 -15.01 10.90 -6.09
N VAL A 611 -16.32 10.99 -5.96
CA VAL A 611 -17.18 11.62 -6.99
C VAL A 611 -17.32 13.11 -6.69
N THR A 612 -17.33 13.92 -7.75
CA THR A 612 -17.55 15.36 -7.73
C THR A 612 -18.66 15.74 -8.69
N ALA A 613 -19.04 17.02 -8.76
CA ALA A 613 -20.00 17.49 -9.76
C ALA A 613 -19.47 17.35 -11.21
N GLU A 614 -18.16 17.52 -11.42
CA GLU A 614 -17.54 17.59 -12.75
C GLU A 614 -16.96 16.26 -13.27
N GLY A 615 -16.75 15.31 -12.36
CA GLY A 615 -16.14 14.02 -12.65
C GLY A 615 -15.90 13.21 -11.38
N PHE A 616 -14.88 12.38 -11.37
CA PHE A 616 -14.44 11.68 -10.16
C PHE A 616 -12.92 11.59 -10.11
N PHE A 617 -12.37 11.64 -8.90
CA PHE A 617 -11.00 11.28 -8.62
C PHE A 617 -10.87 9.77 -8.58
N PHE A 618 -9.78 9.27 -9.15
CA PHE A 618 -9.50 7.85 -9.24
C PHE A 618 -8.04 7.60 -8.91
N ASP A 619 -7.79 6.89 -7.82
CA ASP A 619 -6.45 6.41 -7.46
C ASP A 619 -6.17 5.13 -8.26
N GLY A 620 -5.59 5.33 -9.44
CA GLY A 620 -5.19 4.27 -10.36
C GLY A 620 -3.76 3.82 -10.10
N ARG A 621 -3.25 2.91 -10.94
CA ARG A 621 -1.88 2.40 -10.82
C ARG A 621 -0.80 3.51 -10.75
N GLY A 622 -0.45 3.90 -9.53
CA GLY A 622 0.68 4.78 -9.21
C GLY A 622 0.44 6.27 -9.44
N ALA A 623 -0.77 6.67 -9.80
CA ALA A 623 -1.09 8.07 -10.02
C ALA A 623 -2.55 8.35 -9.69
N LEU A 624 -2.78 9.59 -9.26
CA LEU A 624 -4.10 10.12 -9.08
C LEU A 624 -4.60 10.72 -10.39
N TYR A 625 -5.79 10.34 -10.81
CA TYR A 625 -6.44 10.86 -12.00
C TYR A 625 -7.70 11.62 -11.60
N PHE A 626 -8.03 12.64 -12.39
CA PHE A 626 -9.38 13.18 -12.44
C PHE A 626 -10.01 12.79 -13.78
N ILE A 627 -11.14 12.08 -13.71
CA ILE A 627 -11.87 11.58 -14.88
C ILE A 627 -13.18 12.34 -14.97
N ARG A 628 -13.35 13.09 -16.06
CA ARG A 628 -14.59 13.82 -16.35
C ARG A 628 -15.69 12.86 -16.79
N TRP A 629 -16.93 13.33 -16.70
CA TRP A 629 -18.10 12.53 -17.11
C TRP A 629 -18.19 12.22 -18.60
N ASP A 630 -17.41 12.91 -19.43
CA ASP A 630 -17.23 12.62 -20.86
C ASP A 630 -16.11 11.60 -21.13
N GLY A 631 -15.52 11.02 -20.08
CA GLY A 631 -14.44 10.05 -20.16
C GLY A 631 -13.04 10.65 -20.24
N THR A 632 -12.90 11.97 -20.35
CA THR A 632 -11.58 12.62 -20.40
C THR A 632 -10.85 12.40 -19.08
N ALA A 633 -9.77 11.63 -19.13
CA ALA A 633 -8.91 11.36 -17.98
C ALA A 633 -7.69 12.29 -18.00
N ARG A 634 -7.42 12.95 -16.88
CA ARG A 634 -6.20 13.75 -16.68
C ARG A 634 -5.44 13.23 -15.47
N LYS A 635 -4.17 12.91 -15.68
CA LYS A 635 -3.24 12.61 -14.58
C LYS A 635 -2.99 13.89 -13.79
N LEU A 636 -3.21 13.85 -12.48
CA LEU A 636 -2.89 14.96 -11.60
C LEU A 636 -1.40 14.88 -11.28
N GLU A 637 -0.61 15.74 -11.91
CA GLU A 637 0.83 15.80 -11.65
C GLU A 637 1.11 16.32 -10.25
N TRP A 638 1.95 15.61 -9.52
CA TRP A 638 2.48 16.09 -8.25
C TRP A 638 3.82 16.79 -8.53
N LYS A 639 3.79 18.09 -8.78
CA LYS A 639 5.02 18.88 -8.82
C LYS A 639 5.52 19.03 -7.38
N SER A 640 6.68 18.42 -7.12
CA SER A 640 7.38 18.35 -5.84
C SER A 640 7.82 19.72 -5.35
#